data_AF-A0A255PF25-F1
#
_entry.id   AF-A0A255PF25-F1
#
_cell.length_a   1.000
_cell.length_b   1.000
_cell.length_c   1.000
_cell.angle_alpha   90.00
_cell.angle_beta   90.00
_cell.angle_gamma   90.00
#
_symmetry.space_group_name_H-M   'P 1'
#
loop_
_entity.id
_entity.type
_entity.pdbx_description
1 polymer ?
#
loop_
_entity_poly.entity_id
_entity_poly.type
_entity_poly.pdbx_seq_one_letter_code
_entity_poly.pdbx_strand_id
1 'polypeptide(L)'
;MTRSKGPRVTTPPTTAQEHDPSALRHRLVDQLLAAGHVRTATVEAALRRVPRHAFAPEVPVQTAYANGIIPTRHTPDGRISSSVSAPWLQAVMLESARLRSGHHVLEVGSGGYNAALIAELVGRTGQVTTVDIDPDVTDRATRFLSATGYDRVRVLTADAEHLPPEAIPEGGFDAVIVTVDTWDLPWITMVAEGGRLVAPLRLHQYVWSIGFTKRDGALVSEEPLTVCGFVPIQGTGAWDPNLRAVPGRGIRLAFEDGIPLPVDQLAPAFDKAPFSVRTHVTVGGEEPFDPLTLYLAGALPGFCRLSVDPDGHTGLMSPPPPHWPGAAIVRGTSLARLAHERIGDGESGKGVYEFVIHGYGPVGHLVATEMAEHVQHWQRNHRAAPCPHITVQPKDATGPTSTYTDGLHVFHKKHTRIKIDWPIVPGKAAASLVLHRPSANAQDQDSGSPAHPHSSRMATSPATADYWEPLWAGGRRYREVTTNEATLLADHVGPGRGRPALDVGTGEGSLARHLHRLGYRTTGIDFAPSAIAAARTTQQGDGPAWHVMDFVSDDLSALPDATYAVVTCRLVYRWMDDKAAFLDRVRQVLAPGGTFWVVTELAGRRKENDPYRHLGITPAEAETLTAGWSVVRTADLDVLRCYALHP
;
A
#
# COMPACT_ATOMS: atom_id res chain seq x y z
N MET A 1 19.93 58.77 -38.10
CA MET A 1 18.94 58.02 -38.90
C MET A 1 19.17 56.53 -38.69
N THR A 2 18.45 55.91 -37.77
CA THR A 2 18.50 54.47 -37.50
C THR A 2 17.07 54.00 -37.27
N ARG A 3 16.57 53.17 -38.20
CA ARG A 3 15.19 52.67 -38.22
C ARG A 3 14.99 51.65 -37.10
N SER A 4 14.03 51.94 -36.22
CA SER A 4 13.44 51.00 -35.26
C SER A 4 12.68 49.90 -36.01
N LYS A 5 12.99 48.62 -35.73
CA LYS A 5 12.18 47.47 -36.15
C LYS A 5 11.01 47.34 -35.18
N GLY A 6 9.80 47.59 -35.70
CA GLY A 6 8.55 47.40 -34.94
C GLY A 6 8.28 45.93 -34.59
N PRO A 7 7.40 45.69 -33.61
CA PRO A 7 7.08 44.36 -33.10
C PRO A 7 6.39 43.50 -34.16
N ARG A 8 6.81 42.23 -34.23
CA ARG A 8 6.27 41.21 -35.14
C ARG A 8 4.84 40.89 -34.69
N VAL A 9 3.85 41.31 -35.47
CA VAL A 9 2.44 40.95 -35.29
C VAL A 9 2.32 39.43 -35.43
N THR A 10 1.99 38.74 -34.34
CA THR A 10 1.55 37.34 -34.38
C THR A 10 0.12 37.33 -34.89
N THR A 11 -0.06 36.93 -36.14
CA THR A 11 -1.36 36.64 -36.73
C THR A 11 -2.06 35.54 -35.92
N PRO A 12 -3.37 35.65 -35.63
CA PRO A 12 -4.13 34.55 -35.02
C PRO A 12 -4.06 33.30 -35.91
N PRO A 13 -4.17 32.07 -35.35
CA PRO A 13 -4.25 30.86 -36.15
C PRO A 13 -5.39 31.00 -37.17
N THR A 14 -5.11 30.74 -38.44
CA THR A 14 -6.13 30.76 -39.49
C THR A 14 -7.03 29.53 -39.31
N THR A 15 -8.34 29.64 -39.54
CA THR A 15 -9.34 28.55 -39.43
C THR A 15 -8.95 27.25 -40.16
N ALA A 16 -8.08 27.31 -41.17
CA ALA A 16 -7.52 26.14 -41.84
C ALA A 16 -6.58 25.27 -40.96
N GLN A 17 -5.87 25.87 -39.98
CA GLN A 17 -5.01 25.15 -39.02
C GLN A 17 -5.80 24.44 -37.92
N GLU A 18 -7.08 24.76 -37.73
CA GLU A 18 -7.94 24.13 -36.72
C GLU A 18 -8.49 22.77 -37.17
N HIS A 19 -8.38 22.45 -38.47
CA HIS A 19 -8.88 21.20 -39.07
C HIS A 19 -7.77 20.31 -39.67
N ASP A 20 -6.52 20.76 -39.71
CA ASP A 20 -5.40 19.93 -40.20
C ASP A 20 -5.08 18.80 -39.21
N PRO A 21 -5.29 17.53 -39.58
CA PRO A 21 -5.02 16.39 -38.69
C PRO A 21 -3.56 16.32 -38.22
N SER A 22 -2.60 16.76 -39.05
CA SER A 22 -1.19 16.73 -38.70
C SER A 22 -0.85 17.76 -37.62
N ALA A 23 -1.35 18.99 -37.76
CA ALA A 23 -1.20 20.04 -36.76
C ALA A 23 -1.86 19.67 -35.42
N LEU A 24 -3.08 19.09 -35.46
CA LEU A 24 -3.79 18.63 -34.27
C LEU A 24 -3.04 17.51 -33.54
N ARG A 25 -2.50 16.54 -34.29
CA ARG A 25 -1.66 15.47 -33.73
C ARG A 25 -0.44 16.01 -33.01
N HIS A 26 0.33 16.89 -33.65
CA HIS A 26 1.53 17.46 -33.03
C HIS A 26 1.19 18.26 -31.78
N ARG A 27 0.11 19.06 -31.81
CA ARG A 27 -0.36 19.82 -30.65
C ARG A 27 -0.74 18.91 -29.48
N LEU A 28 -1.44 17.81 -29.72
CA LEU A 28 -1.76 16.83 -28.69
C LEU A 28 -0.47 16.24 -28.09
N VAL A 29 0.50 15.86 -28.91
CA VAL A 29 1.78 15.32 -28.42
C VAL A 29 2.54 16.35 -27.57
N ASP A 30 2.57 17.61 -27.99
CA ASP A 30 3.20 18.70 -27.23
C ASP A 30 2.53 18.88 -25.85
N GLN A 31 1.20 18.75 -25.78
CA GLN A 31 0.46 18.78 -24.51
C GLN A 31 0.82 17.58 -23.61
N LEU A 32 0.93 16.37 -24.19
CA LEU A 32 1.31 15.17 -23.43
C LEU A 32 2.74 15.23 -22.90
N LEU A 33 3.67 15.82 -23.66
CA LEU A 33 5.05 16.10 -23.21
C LEU A 33 5.07 17.11 -22.07
N ALA A 34 4.35 18.23 -22.21
CA ALA A 34 4.29 19.27 -21.20
C ALA A 34 3.69 18.77 -19.87
N ALA A 35 2.76 17.81 -19.94
CA ALA A 35 2.15 17.15 -18.79
C ALA A 35 3.00 15.99 -18.22
N GLY A 36 4.12 15.61 -18.85
CA GLY A 36 4.99 14.52 -18.41
C GLY A 36 4.44 13.11 -18.69
N HIS A 37 3.38 12.98 -19.49
CA HIS A 37 2.82 11.68 -19.89
C HIS A 37 3.67 10.98 -20.95
N VAL A 38 4.36 11.74 -21.78
CA VAL A 38 5.41 11.26 -22.70
C VAL A 38 6.76 11.68 -22.15
N ARG A 39 7.70 10.73 -22.07
CA ARG A 39 9.00 10.84 -21.41
C ARG A 39 10.15 10.45 -22.34
N THR A 40 9.90 9.61 -23.34
CA THR A 40 10.92 9.09 -24.26
C THR A 40 10.69 9.53 -25.70
N ALA A 41 11.80 9.77 -26.42
CA ALA A 41 11.77 10.20 -27.82
C ALA A 41 11.12 9.15 -28.75
N THR A 42 11.20 7.86 -28.39
CA THR A 42 10.60 6.77 -29.16
C THR A 42 9.08 6.78 -29.08
N VAL A 43 8.51 6.97 -27.89
CA VAL A 43 7.05 7.11 -27.68
C VAL A 43 6.53 8.40 -28.33
N GLU A 44 7.26 9.51 -28.19
CA GLU A 44 6.95 10.76 -28.89
C GLU A 44 6.86 10.55 -30.41
N ALA A 45 7.90 9.95 -31.00
CA ALA A 45 7.95 9.73 -32.45
C ALA A 45 6.82 8.81 -32.94
N ALA A 46 6.45 7.78 -32.18
CA ALA A 46 5.32 6.92 -32.49
C ALA A 46 4.00 7.70 -32.50
N LEU A 47 3.72 8.49 -31.46
CA LEU A 47 2.50 9.30 -31.36
C LEU A 47 2.41 10.38 -32.45
N ARG A 48 3.54 10.98 -32.84
CA ARG A 48 3.58 11.95 -33.96
C ARG A 48 3.39 11.28 -35.33
N ARG A 49 3.61 9.98 -35.44
CA ARG A 49 3.53 9.25 -36.73
C ARG A 49 2.18 8.60 -36.96
N VAL A 50 1.62 7.92 -35.97
CA VAL A 50 0.37 7.17 -36.14
C VAL A 50 -0.84 8.13 -36.24
N PRO A 51 -1.64 8.10 -37.31
CA PRO A 51 -2.78 8.99 -37.48
C PRO A 51 -3.99 8.52 -36.65
N ARG A 52 -4.10 8.96 -35.39
CA ARG A 52 -5.20 8.60 -34.47
C ARG A 52 -6.60 8.72 -35.09
N HIS A 53 -6.84 9.78 -35.86
CA HIS A 53 -8.12 10.04 -36.54
C HIS A 53 -8.50 8.94 -37.57
N ALA A 54 -7.53 8.24 -38.15
CA ALA A 54 -7.81 7.16 -39.10
C ALA A 54 -8.43 5.91 -38.43
N PHE A 55 -8.28 5.76 -37.11
CA PHE A 55 -8.88 4.68 -36.31
C PHE A 55 -10.24 5.06 -35.71
N ALA A 56 -10.66 6.32 -35.88
CA ALA A 56 -11.94 6.86 -35.42
C ALA A 56 -12.56 7.81 -36.45
N PRO A 57 -12.82 7.37 -37.70
CA PRO A 57 -13.35 8.23 -38.76
C PRO A 57 -14.80 8.70 -38.51
N GLU A 58 -15.49 8.13 -37.54
CA GLU A 58 -16.89 8.45 -37.21
C GLU A 58 -17.04 9.73 -36.39
N VAL A 59 -15.95 10.24 -35.81
CA VAL A 59 -15.95 11.48 -35.05
C VAL A 59 -15.20 12.59 -35.80
N PRO A 60 -15.49 13.88 -35.51
CA PRO A 60 -14.70 14.97 -36.03
C PRO A 60 -13.21 14.81 -35.69
N VAL A 61 -12.32 15.22 -36.60
CA VAL A 61 -10.86 15.11 -36.41
C VAL A 61 -10.39 15.78 -35.12
N GLN A 62 -11.02 16.88 -34.71
CA GLN A 62 -10.74 17.56 -33.44
C GLN A 62 -11.04 16.67 -32.25
N THR A 63 -12.17 15.97 -32.27
CA THR A 63 -12.54 14.99 -31.23
C THR A 63 -11.53 13.85 -31.19
N ALA A 64 -11.05 13.40 -32.35
CA ALA A 64 -10.02 12.36 -32.41
C ALA A 64 -8.69 12.76 -31.73
N TYR A 65 -8.38 14.06 -31.69
CA TYR A 65 -7.19 14.62 -31.05
C TYR A 65 -7.46 15.34 -29.72
N ALA A 66 -8.67 15.21 -29.17
CA ALA A 66 -8.94 15.59 -27.79
C ALA A 66 -8.27 14.60 -26.82
N ASN A 67 -7.87 15.07 -25.63
CA ASN A 67 -7.26 14.23 -24.61
C ASN A 67 -8.31 13.41 -23.82
N GLY A 68 -9.16 12.67 -24.52
CA GLY A 68 -10.26 11.88 -23.96
C GLY A 68 -10.49 10.58 -24.74
N ILE A 69 -11.41 9.75 -24.25
CA ILE A 69 -11.81 8.52 -24.94
C ILE A 69 -12.69 8.83 -26.15
N ILE A 70 -12.72 7.89 -27.10
CA ILE A 70 -13.68 7.88 -28.21
C ILE A 70 -14.47 6.57 -28.13
N PRO A 71 -15.73 6.59 -27.70
CA PRO A 71 -16.57 5.39 -27.70
C PRO A 71 -16.73 4.85 -29.13
N THR A 72 -16.42 3.58 -29.34
CA THR A 72 -16.53 2.91 -30.65
C THR A 72 -17.67 1.90 -30.67
N ARG A 73 -18.08 1.39 -29.50
CA ARG A 73 -19.16 0.42 -29.38
C ARG A 73 -19.90 0.59 -28.05
N HIS A 74 -21.20 0.30 -28.08
CA HIS A 74 -22.06 0.27 -26.90
C HIS A 74 -22.76 -1.08 -26.82
N THR A 75 -22.97 -1.55 -25.60
CA THR A 75 -23.88 -2.66 -25.30
C THR A 75 -25.35 -2.23 -25.51
N PRO A 76 -26.31 -3.18 -25.58
CA PRO A 76 -27.72 -2.87 -25.78
C PRO A 76 -28.34 -1.95 -24.71
N ASP A 77 -27.80 -1.94 -23.48
CA ASP A 77 -28.26 -1.09 -22.38
C ASP A 77 -27.67 0.34 -22.43
N GLY A 78 -26.85 0.64 -23.45
CA GLY A 78 -26.24 1.95 -23.68
C GLY A 78 -24.87 2.14 -23.02
N ARG A 79 -24.32 1.15 -22.30
CA ARG A 79 -22.95 1.26 -21.74
C ARG A 79 -21.90 1.09 -22.81
N ILE A 80 -20.80 1.85 -22.72
CA ILE A 80 -19.64 1.71 -23.61
C ILE A 80 -19.01 0.33 -23.42
N SER A 81 -18.88 -0.43 -24.51
CA SER A 81 -18.24 -1.76 -24.53
C SER A 81 -16.87 -1.76 -25.20
N SER A 82 -16.57 -0.76 -26.03
CA SER A 82 -15.26 -0.56 -26.64
C SER A 82 -15.03 0.94 -26.88
N SER A 83 -13.77 1.37 -26.79
CA SER A 83 -13.38 2.75 -27.05
C SER A 83 -11.92 2.84 -27.49
N VAL A 84 -11.58 3.87 -28.26
CA VAL A 84 -10.18 4.31 -28.38
C VAL A 84 -9.81 5.03 -27.09
N SER A 85 -8.87 4.45 -26.33
CA SER A 85 -8.44 4.97 -25.02
C SER A 85 -7.87 6.38 -25.10
N ALA A 86 -7.93 7.11 -23.98
CA ALA A 86 -7.42 8.48 -23.91
C ALA A 86 -5.91 8.54 -24.24
N PRO A 87 -5.45 9.54 -25.02
CA PRO A 87 -4.05 9.62 -25.44
C PRO A 87 -3.05 9.65 -24.28
N TRP A 88 -3.36 10.38 -23.20
CA TRP A 88 -2.47 10.47 -22.04
C TRP A 88 -2.22 9.11 -21.38
N LEU A 89 -3.25 8.28 -21.27
CA LEU A 89 -3.16 6.97 -20.61
C LEU A 89 -2.44 5.96 -21.50
N GLN A 90 -2.70 5.98 -22.82
CA GLN A 90 -1.94 5.19 -23.79
C GLN A 90 -0.45 5.54 -23.76
N ALA A 91 -0.10 6.84 -23.72
CA ALA A 91 1.28 7.27 -23.59
C ALA A 91 1.93 6.73 -22.30
N VAL A 92 1.27 6.91 -21.15
CA VAL A 92 1.75 6.38 -19.86
C VAL A 92 2.00 4.87 -19.92
N MET A 93 1.06 4.10 -20.48
CA MET A 93 1.20 2.64 -20.60
C MET A 93 2.31 2.21 -21.55
N LEU A 94 2.50 2.91 -22.68
CA LEU A 94 3.60 2.64 -23.63
C LEU A 94 4.96 2.94 -23.01
N GLU A 95 5.08 4.02 -22.23
CA GLU A 95 6.29 4.32 -21.46
C GLU A 95 6.59 3.21 -20.43
N SER A 96 5.57 2.76 -19.69
CA SER A 96 5.71 1.65 -18.74
C SER A 96 5.98 0.31 -19.41
N ALA A 97 5.60 0.12 -20.68
CA ALA A 97 5.89 -1.10 -21.43
C ALA A 97 7.36 -1.20 -21.88
N ARG A 98 8.10 -0.08 -21.91
CA ARG A 98 9.54 -0.02 -22.24
C ARG A 98 9.91 -0.82 -23.50
N LEU A 99 9.07 -0.72 -24.54
CA LEU A 99 9.22 -1.47 -25.77
C LEU A 99 10.52 -1.12 -26.51
N ARG A 100 11.11 -2.12 -27.17
CA ARG A 100 12.33 -1.97 -27.96
C ARG A 100 12.14 -2.60 -29.35
N SER A 101 12.98 -2.18 -30.29
CA SER A 101 13.03 -2.78 -31.62
C SER A 101 13.27 -4.28 -31.52
N GLY A 102 12.51 -5.08 -32.26
CA GLY A 102 12.61 -6.54 -32.26
C GLY A 102 11.70 -7.26 -31.26
N HIS A 103 11.06 -6.56 -30.31
CA HIS A 103 10.18 -7.22 -29.36
C HIS A 103 8.96 -7.88 -30.02
N HIS A 104 8.54 -9.02 -29.48
CA HIS A 104 7.24 -9.64 -29.69
C HIS A 104 6.26 -9.18 -28.63
N VAL A 105 5.18 -8.51 -29.04
CA VAL A 105 4.23 -7.86 -28.13
C VAL A 105 2.83 -8.39 -28.33
N LEU A 106 2.17 -8.72 -27.23
CA LEU A 106 0.74 -8.99 -27.16
C LEU A 106 -0.01 -7.74 -26.68
N GLU A 107 -1.04 -7.34 -27.41
CA GLU A 107 -2.06 -6.41 -26.93
C GLU A 107 -3.37 -7.16 -26.64
N VAL A 108 -3.93 -6.99 -25.44
CA VAL A 108 -5.24 -7.53 -25.04
C VAL A 108 -6.28 -6.42 -25.03
N GLY A 109 -7.38 -6.61 -25.77
CA GLY A 109 -8.35 -5.56 -26.08
C GLY A 109 -7.88 -4.79 -27.32
N SER A 110 -8.58 -4.92 -28.43
CA SER A 110 -8.14 -4.33 -29.70
C SER A 110 -8.89 -3.04 -30.03
N GLY A 111 -8.19 -2.12 -30.68
CA GLY A 111 -8.79 -0.97 -31.34
C GLY A 111 -8.00 -0.50 -32.57
N GLY A 112 -6.98 -1.27 -32.97
CA GLY A 112 -6.03 -0.95 -34.05
C GLY A 112 -5.05 0.18 -33.72
N TYR A 113 -5.49 1.29 -33.11
CA TYR A 113 -4.64 2.46 -32.91
C TYR A 113 -3.43 2.18 -32.02
N ASN A 114 -3.64 1.52 -30.87
CA ASN A 114 -2.53 1.23 -29.96
C ASN A 114 -1.63 0.10 -30.50
N ALA A 115 -2.19 -0.92 -31.17
CA ALA A 115 -1.41 -1.88 -31.96
C ALA A 115 -0.49 -1.20 -33.00
N ALA A 116 -0.96 -0.17 -33.70
CA ALA A 116 -0.15 0.62 -34.62
C ALA A 116 0.97 1.39 -33.91
N LEU A 117 0.69 1.99 -32.74
CA LEU A 117 1.72 2.63 -31.91
C LEU A 117 2.79 1.63 -31.45
N ILE A 118 2.37 0.45 -31.00
CA ILE A 118 3.27 -0.65 -30.60
C ILE A 118 4.13 -1.07 -31.80
N ALA A 119 3.52 -1.24 -32.99
CA ALA A 119 4.24 -1.60 -34.21
C ALA A 119 5.34 -0.61 -34.56
N GLU A 120 5.12 0.68 -34.30
CA GLU A 120 6.15 1.70 -34.48
C GLU A 120 7.31 1.63 -33.49
N LEU A 121 7.05 1.16 -32.28
CA LEU A 121 8.06 1.04 -31.23
C LEU A 121 8.92 -0.23 -31.40
N VAL A 122 8.31 -1.34 -31.80
CA VAL A 122 9.02 -2.61 -32.04
C VAL A 122 9.69 -2.68 -33.41
N GLY A 123 9.31 -1.79 -34.32
CA GLY A 123 9.93 -1.63 -35.62
C GLY A 123 9.76 -2.86 -36.53
N ARG A 124 10.50 -2.86 -37.65
CA ARG A 124 10.36 -3.87 -38.71
C ARG A 124 10.90 -5.26 -38.31
N THR A 125 11.61 -5.39 -37.21
CA THR A 125 12.11 -6.69 -36.74
C THR A 125 11.25 -7.27 -35.63
N GLY A 126 10.34 -6.49 -35.05
CA GLY A 126 9.40 -6.97 -34.05
C GLY A 126 8.10 -7.51 -34.65
N GLN A 127 7.26 -8.05 -33.78
CA GLN A 127 5.96 -8.60 -34.11
C GLN A 127 4.92 -8.12 -33.10
N VAL A 128 3.73 -7.76 -33.59
CA VAL A 128 2.60 -7.38 -32.74
C VAL A 128 1.46 -8.34 -33.00
N THR A 129 0.91 -8.90 -31.93
CA THR A 129 -0.35 -9.64 -31.93
C THR A 129 -1.35 -8.85 -31.08
N THR A 130 -2.49 -8.47 -31.65
CA THR A 130 -3.58 -7.78 -30.93
C THR A 130 -4.79 -8.69 -30.91
N VAL A 131 -5.42 -8.87 -29.75
CA VAL A 131 -6.56 -9.77 -29.55
C VAL A 131 -7.77 -9.03 -28.99
N ASP A 132 -8.95 -9.35 -29.51
CA ASP A 132 -10.23 -8.97 -28.90
C ASP A 132 -11.22 -10.14 -29.00
N ILE A 133 -12.19 -10.20 -28.10
CA ILE A 133 -13.22 -11.24 -28.10
C ILE A 133 -14.37 -10.90 -29.07
N ASP A 134 -14.58 -9.62 -29.37
CA ASP A 134 -15.66 -9.16 -30.24
C ASP A 134 -15.20 -9.13 -31.71
N PRO A 135 -15.80 -9.94 -32.61
CA PRO A 135 -15.42 -9.97 -34.02
C PRO A 135 -15.55 -8.60 -34.71
N ASP A 136 -16.54 -7.79 -34.34
CA ASP A 136 -16.73 -6.46 -34.94
C ASP A 136 -15.57 -5.51 -34.59
N VAL A 137 -15.01 -5.67 -33.38
CA VAL A 137 -13.84 -4.90 -32.94
C VAL A 137 -12.60 -5.33 -33.72
N THR A 138 -12.41 -6.64 -33.91
CA THR A 138 -11.27 -7.16 -34.69
C THR A 138 -11.35 -6.85 -36.19
N ASP A 139 -12.55 -6.89 -36.79
CA ASP A 139 -12.76 -6.53 -38.19
C ASP A 139 -12.48 -5.05 -38.43
N ARG A 140 -12.94 -4.21 -37.50
CA ARG A 140 -12.64 -2.78 -37.49
C ARG A 140 -11.14 -2.50 -37.36
N ALA A 141 -10.46 -3.17 -36.43
CA ALA A 141 -9.02 -3.03 -36.23
C ALA A 141 -8.25 -3.44 -37.49
N THR A 142 -8.59 -4.60 -38.07
CA THR A 142 -7.97 -5.14 -39.29
C THR A 142 -8.09 -4.14 -40.46
N ARG A 143 -9.30 -3.64 -40.70
CA ARG A 143 -9.55 -2.66 -41.77
C ARG A 143 -8.68 -1.41 -41.63
N PHE A 144 -8.59 -0.83 -40.44
CA PHE A 144 -7.84 0.42 -40.25
C PHE A 144 -6.33 0.23 -40.17
N LEU A 145 -5.87 -0.88 -39.61
CA LEU A 145 -4.45 -1.24 -39.64
C LEU A 145 -3.97 -1.36 -41.10
N SER A 146 -4.72 -2.07 -41.95
CA SER A 146 -4.39 -2.15 -43.38
C SER A 146 -4.50 -0.80 -44.09
N ALA A 147 -5.55 -0.02 -43.83
CA ALA A 147 -5.70 1.32 -44.44
C ALA A 147 -4.59 2.31 -44.03
N THR A 148 -3.89 2.06 -42.93
CA THR A 148 -2.79 2.90 -42.42
C THR A 148 -1.40 2.28 -42.61
N GLY A 149 -1.31 1.13 -43.30
CA GLY A 149 -0.05 0.49 -43.69
C GLY A 149 0.60 -0.40 -42.61
N TYR A 150 -0.16 -0.80 -41.58
CA TYR A 150 0.27 -1.69 -40.50
C TYR A 150 -0.16 -3.15 -40.72
N ASP A 151 -0.08 -3.65 -41.96
CA ASP A 151 -0.49 -5.02 -42.35
C ASP A 151 0.26 -6.14 -41.61
N ARG A 152 1.36 -5.80 -40.93
CA ARG A 152 2.16 -6.75 -40.14
C ARG A 152 1.62 -7.03 -38.76
N VAL A 153 0.68 -6.22 -38.27
CA VAL A 153 0.01 -6.47 -37.00
C VAL A 153 -0.93 -7.66 -37.18
N ARG A 154 -0.71 -8.73 -36.40
CA ARG A 154 -1.59 -9.90 -36.40
C ARG A 154 -2.80 -9.60 -35.51
N VAL A 155 -3.99 -9.52 -36.10
CA VAL A 155 -5.25 -9.37 -35.36
C VAL A 155 -5.86 -10.75 -35.11
N LEU A 156 -6.29 -11.03 -33.88
CA LEU A 156 -6.92 -12.28 -33.49
C LEU A 156 -8.27 -12.03 -32.82
N THR A 157 -9.28 -12.79 -33.23
CA THR A 157 -10.58 -12.84 -32.55
C THR A 157 -10.59 -14.03 -31.59
N ALA A 158 -10.40 -13.79 -30.30
CA ALA A 158 -10.35 -14.84 -29.28
C ALA A 158 -10.60 -14.26 -27.87
N ASP A 159 -10.99 -15.13 -26.94
CA ASP A 159 -10.86 -14.83 -25.52
C ASP A 159 -9.37 -14.79 -25.15
N ALA A 160 -8.90 -13.66 -24.65
CA ALA A 160 -7.50 -13.44 -24.35
C ALA A 160 -6.97 -14.35 -23.23
N GLU A 161 -7.81 -14.90 -22.34
CA GLU A 161 -7.35 -15.92 -21.39
C GLU A 161 -6.91 -17.23 -22.09
N HIS A 162 -7.40 -17.48 -23.31
CA HIS A 162 -7.22 -18.74 -24.05
C HIS A 162 -6.64 -18.50 -25.45
N LEU A 163 -5.47 -17.85 -25.52
CA LEU A 163 -4.78 -17.64 -26.79
C LEU A 163 -4.40 -18.97 -27.45
N PRO A 164 -4.54 -19.09 -28.79
CA PRO A 164 -4.04 -20.24 -29.51
C PRO A 164 -2.52 -20.42 -29.31
N PRO A 165 -2.01 -21.64 -29.08
CA PRO A 165 -0.59 -21.87 -28.84
C PRO A 165 0.33 -21.29 -29.92
N GLU A 166 -0.09 -21.33 -31.19
CA GLU A 166 0.63 -20.77 -32.34
C GLU A 166 0.65 -19.24 -32.39
N ALA A 167 -0.09 -18.56 -31.50
CA ALA A 167 -0.02 -17.12 -31.31
C ALA A 167 1.05 -16.71 -30.30
N ILE A 168 1.53 -17.64 -29.48
CA ILE A 168 2.51 -17.40 -28.41
C ILE A 168 3.92 -17.71 -28.96
N PRO A 169 4.85 -16.74 -28.97
CA PRO A 169 6.23 -16.98 -29.37
C PRO A 169 6.92 -18.01 -28.47
N GLU A 170 7.90 -18.71 -29.02
CA GLU A 170 8.81 -19.53 -28.22
C GLU A 170 9.51 -18.65 -27.17
N GLY A 171 9.44 -19.06 -25.89
CA GLY A 171 9.97 -18.26 -24.77
C GLY A 171 9.02 -17.18 -24.22
N GLY A 172 7.88 -16.94 -24.86
CA GLY A 172 6.88 -15.96 -24.44
C GLY A 172 7.00 -14.58 -25.11
N PHE A 173 6.14 -13.65 -24.73
CA PHE A 173 6.13 -12.27 -25.22
C PHE A 173 7.10 -11.39 -24.44
N ASP A 174 7.88 -10.56 -25.12
CA ASP A 174 8.72 -9.54 -24.50
C ASP A 174 7.89 -8.48 -23.77
N ALA A 175 6.68 -8.21 -24.26
CA ALA A 175 5.71 -7.40 -23.54
C ALA A 175 4.25 -7.84 -23.75
N VAL A 176 3.42 -7.70 -22.72
CA VAL A 176 1.96 -7.81 -22.77
C VAL A 176 1.36 -6.49 -22.33
N ILE A 177 0.50 -5.88 -23.15
CA ILE A 177 -0.20 -4.63 -22.84
C ILE A 177 -1.70 -4.90 -22.85
N VAL A 178 -2.34 -4.81 -21.69
CA VAL A 178 -3.78 -5.03 -21.53
C VAL A 178 -4.48 -3.67 -21.59
N THR A 179 -5.51 -3.52 -22.42
CA THR A 179 -6.25 -2.26 -22.61
C THR A 179 -7.73 -2.41 -22.24
N VAL A 180 -8.00 -3.31 -21.30
CA VAL A 180 -9.29 -3.54 -20.64
C VAL A 180 -9.07 -3.59 -19.13
N ASP A 181 -10.10 -3.26 -18.36
CA ASP A 181 -10.12 -3.41 -16.91
C ASP A 181 -10.19 -4.90 -16.57
N THR A 182 -9.13 -5.43 -15.97
CA THR A 182 -9.00 -6.84 -15.60
C THR A 182 -8.92 -7.03 -14.10
N TRP A 183 -9.54 -8.10 -13.59
CA TRP A 183 -9.46 -8.48 -12.18
C TRP A 183 -8.25 -9.36 -11.84
N ASP A 184 -7.68 -10.03 -12.85
CA ASP A 184 -6.59 -10.99 -12.71
C ASP A 184 -5.61 -10.92 -13.90
N LEU A 185 -4.48 -11.62 -13.83
CA LEU A 185 -3.41 -11.60 -14.81
C LEU A 185 -3.01 -13.02 -15.27
N PRO A 186 -3.88 -13.73 -16.02
CA PRO A 186 -3.55 -15.08 -16.53
C PRO A 186 -2.32 -15.09 -17.46
N TRP A 187 -2.04 -13.95 -18.12
CA TRP A 187 -0.92 -13.81 -19.06
C TRP A 187 0.46 -13.80 -18.41
N ILE A 188 0.57 -13.84 -17.08
CA ILE A 188 1.85 -13.94 -16.36
C ILE A 188 2.72 -15.09 -16.89
N THR A 189 2.10 -16.21 -17.28
CA THR A 189 2.79 -17.39 -17.83
C THR A 189 3.25 -17.19 -19.27
N MET A 190 2.66 -16.24 -20.00
CA MET A 190 2.96 -15.93 -21.40
C MET A 190 4.01 -14.82 -21.57
N VAL A 191 4.35 -14.09 -20.50
CA VAL A 191 5.41 -13.07 -20.52
C VAL A 191 6.78 -13.76 -20.44
N ALA A 192 7.72 -13.37 -21.29
CA ALA A 192 9.11 -13.83 -21.23
C ALA A 192 9.80 -13.36 -19.94
N GLU A 193 10.81 -14.10 -19.47
CA GLU A 193 11.61 -13.67 -18.32
C GLU A 193 12.33 -12.35 -18.61
N GLY A 194 12.29 -11.38 -17.69
CA GLY A 194 12.74 -10.00 -17.94
C GLY A 194 11.78 -9.15 -18.81
N GLY A 195 10.72 -9.75 -19.35
CA GLY A 195 9.68 -9.08 -20.13
C GLY A 195 8.76 -8.20 -19.29
N ARG A 196 7.89 -7.45 -19.96
CA ARG A 196 7.01 -6.45 -19.33
C ARG A 196 5.54 -6.86 -19.41
N LEU A 197 4.78 -6.57 -18.36
CA LEU A 197 3.33 -6.62 -18.41
C LEU A 197 2.78 -5.29 -17.94
N VAL A 198 1.95 -4.63 -18.74
CA VAL A 198 1.25 -3.40 -18.36
C VAL A 198 -0.24 -3.67 -18.40
N ALA A 199 -0.92 -3.52 -17.27
CA ALA A 199 -2.33 -3.81 -17.18
C ALA A 199 -3.09 -2.85 -16.26
N PRO A 200 -4.32 -2.44 -16.65
CA PRO A 200 -5.35 -1.92 -15.77
C PRO A 200 -5.85 -3.04 -14.87
N LEU A 201 -5.27 -3.16 -13.68
CA LEU A 201 -5.57 -4.20 -12.70
C LEU A 201 -6.53 -3.67 -11.64
N ARG A 202 -7.64 -4.38 -11.45
CA ARG A 202 -8.64 -4.10 -10.42
C ARG A 202 -8.21 -4.65 -9.06
N LEU A 203 -8.08 -3.73 -8.12
CA LEU A 203 -7.78 -4.00 -6.72
C LEU A 203 -8.82 -3.29 -5.85
N HIS A 204 -9.72 -4.05 -5.24
CA HIS A 204 -10.84 -3.55 -4.44
C HIS A 204 -11.65 -2.46 -5.14
N GLN A 205 -12.19 -2.78 -6.31
CA GLN A 205 -12.98 -1.92 -7.20
C GLN A 205 -12.28 -0.75 -7.91
N TYR A 206 -11.07 -0.38 -7.50
CA TYR A 206 -10.31 0.63 -8.23
C TYR A 206 -9.47 -0.05 -9.29
N VAL A 207 -9.38 0.59 -10.45
CA VAL A 207 -8.57 0.10 -11.57
C VAL A 207 -7.29 0.91 -11.59
N TRP A 208 -6.17 0.20 -11.56
CA TRP A 208 -4.83 0.76 -11.51
C TRP A 208 -4.10 0.34 -12.77
N SER A 209 -3.61 1.27 -13.57
CA SER A 209 -2.62 0.96 -14.60
C SER A 209 -1.29 0.71 -13.90
N ILE A 210 -0.79 -0.52 -14.00
CA ILE A 210 0.44 -0.97 -13.34
C ILE A 210 1.38 -1.57 -14.39
N GLY A 211 2.64 -1.13 -14.38
CA GLY A 211 3.71 -1.71 -15.17
C GLY A 211 4.57 -2.65 -14.33
N PHE A 212 4.73 -3.88 -14.80
CA PHE A 212 5.49 -4.94 -14.15
C PHE A 212 6.68 -5.40 -15.00
N THR A 213 7.75 -5.84 -14.34
CA THR A 213 8.82 -6.65 -14.93
C THR A 213 8.70 -8.08 -14.42
N LYS A 214 8.82 -9.07 -15.31
CA LYS A 214 8.89 -10.47 -14.89
C LYS A 214 10.30 -10.79 -14.36
N ARG A 215 10.36 -11.31 -13.14
CA ARG A 215 11.56 -11.73 -12.41
C ARG A 215 11.30 -13.03 -11.67
N ASP A 216 12.08 -14.06 -11.97
CA ASP A 216 12.02 -15.37 -11.33
C ASP A 216 10.59 -15.95 -11.33
N GLY A 217 9.88 -15.80 -12.46
CA GLY A 217 8.50 -16.25 -12.61
C GLY A 217 7.42 -15.37 -11.98
N ALA A 218 7.78 -14.30 -11.26
CA ALA A 218 6.85 -13.33 -10.66
C ALA A 218 6.85 -12.00 -11.41
N LEU A 219 5.75 -11.25 -11.37
CA LEU A 219 5.67 -9.88 -11.86
C LEU A 219 5.92 -8.91 -10.71
N VAL A 220 6.86 -7.99 -10.88
CA VAL A 220 7.22 -6.99 -9.85
C VAL A 220 6.99 -5.59 -10.40
N SER A 221 6.21 -4.77 -9.69
CA SER A 221 5.98 -3.37 -10.05
C SER A 221 7.18 -2.52 -9.68
N GLU A 222 7.55 -1.58 -10.56
CA GLU A 222 8.72 -0.70 -10.36
C GLU A 222 8.41 0.79 -10.53
N GLU A 223 7.16 1.12 -10.86
CA GLU A 223 6.72 2.47 -11.21
C GLU A 223 5.48 2.85 -10.40
N PRO A 224 5.23 4.15 -10.19
CA PRO A 224 4.02 4.61 -9.51
C PRO A 224 2.75 4.11 -10.17
N LEU A 225 1.77 3.72 -9.34
CA LEU A 225 0.48 3.26 -9.81
C LEU A 225 -0.35 4.43 -10.32
N THR A 226 -1.03 4.25 -11.45
CA THR A 226 -1.92 5.28 -12.01
C THR A 226 -3.36 4.81 -11.91
N VAL A 227 -4.19 5.48 -11.10
CA VAL A 227 -5.64 5.22 -11.09
C VAL A 227 -6.21 5.57 -12.47
N CYS A 228 -7.00 4.66 -13.04
CA CYS A 228 -7.55 4.83 -14.37
C CYS A 228 -8.94 4.18 -14.51
N GLY A 229 -9.51 4.26 -15.71
CA GLY A 229 -10.76 3.60 -16.07
C GLY A 229 -10.67 2.99 -17.46
N PHE A 230 -11.19 1.78 -17.60
CA PHE A 230 -11.25 1.03 -18.85
C PHE A 230 -12.60 0.31 -18.97
N VAL A 231 -12.94 -0.11 -20.19
CA VAL A 231 -14.08 -1.03 -20.37
C VAL A 231 -13.74 -2.38 -19.71
N PRO A 232 -14.71 -3.04 -19.03
CA PRO A 232 -14.45 -4.31 -18.36
C PRO A 232 -14.04 -5.40 -19.36
N ILE A 233 -13.11 -6.26 -18.96
CA ILE A 233 -12.82 -7.49 -19.69
C ILE A 233 -14.06 -8.38 -19.78
N GLN A 234 -14.21 -9.07 -20.91
CA GLN A 234 -15.31 -10.00 -21.18
C GLN A 234 -14.79 -11.44 -21.29
N GLY A 235 -15.71 -12.41 -21.36
CA GLY A 235 -15.35 -13.82 -21.47
C GLY A 235 -14.93 -14.45 -20.14
N THR A 236 -13.96 -15.36 -20.17
CA THR A 236 -13.55 -16.19 -19.02
C THR A 236 -12.92 -15.37 -17.88
N GLY A 237 -12.37 -14.20 -18.22
CA GLY A 237 -11.79 -13.24 -17.27
C GLY A 237 -12.78 -12.21 -16.74
N ALA A 238 -14.04 -12.22 -17.20
CA ALA A 238 -15.07 -11.33 -16.68
C ALA A 238 -15.25 -11.54 -15.18
N TRP A 239 -15.38 -10.44 -14.44
CA TRP A 239 -15.50 -10.46 -13.00
C TRP A 239 -16.59 -9.50 -12.54
N ASP A 240 -17.51 -10.03 -11.74
CA ASP A 240 -18.57 -9.24 -11.11
C ASP A 240 -18.27 -9.07 -9.62
N PRO A 241 -18.38 -7.84 -9.08
CA PRO A 241 -18.21 -7.60 -7.66
C PRO A 241 -19.30 -8.31 -6.87
N ASN A 242 -18.94 -8.80 -5.68
CA ASN A 242 -19.93 -9.35 -4.78
C ASN A 242 -20.74 -8.22 -4.13
N LEU A 243 -21.78 -7.78 -4.83
CA LEU A 243 -22.63 -6.68 -4.41
C LEU A 243 -23.73 -7.19 -3.48
N ARG A 244 -23.95 -6.46 -2.39
CA ARG A 244 -24.96 -6.73 -1.38
C ARG A 244 -25.70 -5.45 -1.02
N ALA A 245 -27.02 -5.46 -1.16
CA ALA A 245 -27.86 -4.33 -0.80
C ALA A 245 -28.24 -4.43 0.69
N VAL A 246 -28.10 -3.34 1.43
CA VAL A 246 -28.63 -3.23 2.79
C VAL A 246 -30.14 -2.97 2.69
N PRO A 247 -31.02 -3.86 3.21
CA PRO A 247 -32.46 -3.75 3.03
C PRO A 247 -33.02 -2.40 3.47
N GLY A 248 -33.77 -1.74 2.59
CA GLY A 248 -34.49 -0.49 2.89
C GLY A 248 -33.64 0.75 3.16
N ARG A 249 -32.32 0.71 2.88
CA ARG A 249 -31.41 1.84 3.16
C ARG A 249 -30.82 2.54 1.94
N GLY A 250 -31.00 1.97 0.74
CA GLY A 250 -30.35 2.48 -0.47
C GLY A 250 -28.82 2.38 -0.42
N ILE A 251 -28.26 1.52 0.44
CA ILE A 251 -26.81 1.31 0.58
C ILE A 251 -26.45 -0.01 -0.09
N ARG A 252 -25.38 -0.02 -0.88
CA ARG A 252 -24.84 -1.24 -1.48
C ARG A 252 -23.36 -1.39 -1.11
N LEU A 253 -22.98 -2.58 -0.67
CA LEU A 253 -21.63 -2.95 -0.27
C LEU A 253 -21.08 -3.97 -1.27
N ALA A 254 -19.91 -3.69 -1.83
CA ALA A 254 -19.20 -4.60 -2.72
C ALA A 254 -17.97 -5.18 -2.01
N PHE A 255 -17.95 -6.51 -1.89
CA PHE A 255 -16.82 -7.28 -1.34
C PHE A 255 -16.03 -7.89 -2.50
N GLU A 256 -14.70 -7.84 -2.40
CA GLU A 256 -13.80 -8.43 -3.40
C GLU A 256 -13.18 -9.74 -2.90
N ASP A 257 -12.74 -9.76 -1.64
CA ASP A 257 -12.13 -10.94 -1.01
C ASP A 257 -13.03 -11.57 0.07
N GLY A 258 -12.76 -12.84 0.33
CA GLY A 258 -13.40 -13.61 1.40
C GLY A 258 -14.83 -14.04 1.11
N ILE A 259 -15.45 -14.69 2.09
CA ILE A 259 -16.87 -15.02 2.02
C ILE A 259 -17.65 -13.72 2.28
N PRO A 260 -18.56 -13.33 1.36
CA PRO A 260 -19.35 -12.11 1.53
C PRO A 260 -20.09 -12.13 2.86
N LEU A 261 -19.90 -11.09 3.65
CA LEU A 261 -20.56 -10.97 4.94
C LEU A 261 -22.07 -10.75 4.74
N PRO A 262 -22.94 -11.36 5.57
CA PRO A 262 -24.36 -11.08 5.53
C PRO A 262 -24.60 -9.62 5.92
N VAL A 263 -25.22 -8.84 5.03
CA VAL A 263 -25.48 -7.40 5.26
C VAL A 263 -26.91 -7.11 5.69
N ASP A 264 -27.81 -8.11 5.66
CA ASP A 264 -29.23 -7.93 5.95
C ASP A 264 -29.45 -7.40 7.37
N GLN A 265 -28.60 -7.83 8.31
CA GLN A 265 -28.63 -7.42 9.70
C GLN A 265 -28.03 -6.03 9.95
N LEU A 266 -27.49 -5.35 8.93
CA LEU A 266 -26.98 -3.99 9.04
C LEU A 266 -28.09 -2.93 8.98
N ALA A 267 -29.29 -3.27 8.52
CA ALA A 267 -30.35 -2.27 8.39
C ALA A 267 -30.62 -1.50 9.70
N PRO A 268 -30.69 -2.12 10.90
CA PRO A 268 -30.87 -1.38 12.16
C PRO A 268 -29.68 -0.52 12.57
N ALA A 269 -28.48 -0.76 12.02
CA ALA A 269 -27.28 0.00 12.36
C ALA A 269 -27.40 1.49 11.99
N PHE A 270 -28.28 1.79 11.03
CA PHE A 270 -28.52 3.12 10.50
C PHE A 270 -29.76 3.80 11.12
N ASP A 271 -30.40 3.23 12.14
CA ASP A 271 -31.52 3.90 12.84
C ASP A 271 -31.07 4.98 13.82
N LYS A 272 -29.76 5.05 14.08
CA LYS A 272 -29.15 6.02 14.99
C LYS A 272 -28.08 6.82 14.27
N ALA A 273 -27.82 8.02 14.79
CA ALA A 273 -26.70 8.83 14.33
C ALA A 273 -25.37 8.07 14.49
N PRO A 274 -24.43 8.24 13.55
CA PRO A 274 -23.13 7.57 13.63
C PRO A 274 -22.28 8.11 14.78
N PHE A 275 -21.40 7.27 15.30
CA PHE A 275 -20.26 7.69 16.10
C PHE A 275 -19.14 8.17 15.17
N SER A 276 -18.58 9.35 15.42
CA SER A 276 -17.53 9.92 14.56
C SER A 276 -16.19 9.93 15.26
N VAL A 277 -15.14 9.45 14.59
CA VAL A 277 -13.75 9.53 15.02
C VAL A 277 -12.99 10.46 14.09
N ARG A 278 -12.47 11.56 14.65
CA ARG A 278 -11.56 12.48 13.98
C ARG A 278 -10.16 11.87 13.97
N THR A 279 -9.56 11.71 12.79
CA THR A 279 -8.25 11.06 12.68
C THR A 279 -7.10 12.02 12.93
N HIS A 280 -7.35 13.34 12.82
CA HIS A 280 -6.35 14.41 12.75
C HIS A 280 -5.37 14.28 11.57
N VAL A 281 -5.71 13.45 10.57
CA VAL A 281 -4.97 13.33 9.32
C VAL A 281 -5.64 14.20 8.27
N THR A 282 -4.90 15.16 7.72
CA THR A 282 -5.41 16.11 6.74
C THR A 282 -5.00 15.74 5.32
N VAL A 283 -5.78 16.15 4.32
CA VAL A 283 -5.53 15.94 2.90
C VAL A 283 -5.91 17.20 2.12
N GLY A 284 -5.07 17.60 1.15
CA GLY A 284 -5.38 18.71 0.26
C GLY A 284 -6.54 18.38 -0.69
N GLY A 285 -7.30 19.38 -1.14
CA GLY A 285 -8.47 19.15 -2.00
C GLY A 285 -8.20 18.50 -3.36
N GLU A 286 -6.97 18.59 -3.88
CA GLU A 286 -6.52 17.88 -5.08
C GLU A 286 -5.47 16.81 -4.78
N GLU A 287 -5.17 16.57 -3.51
CA GLU A 287 -4.19 15.57 -3.14
C GLU A 287 -4.80 14.16 -3.30
N PRO A 288 -4.22 13.29 -4.14
CA PRO A 288 -4.72 11.93 -4.31
C PRO A 288 -4.49 11.13 -3.03
N PHE A 289 -5.52 10.41 -2.59
CA PHE A 289 -5.45 9.52 -1.43
C PHE A 289 -5.90 8.09 -1.76
N ASP A 290 -5.99 7.74 -3.05
CA ASP A 290 -6.30 6.38 -3.49
C ASP A 290 -5.38 5.31 -2.85
N PRO A 291 -4.06 5.56 -2.62
CA PRO A 291 -3.21 4.62 -1.91
C PRO A 291 -3.67 4.32 -0.48
N LEU A 292 -4.24 5.29 0.25
CA LEU A 292 -4.82 5.04 1.58
C LEU A 292 -5.95 4.00 1.46
N THR A 293 -6.81 4.13 0.45
CA THR A 293 -7.94 3.21 0.30
C THR A 293 -7.47 1.78 -0.04
N LEU A 294 -6.41 1.65 -0.84
CA LEU A 294 -5.80 0.36 -1.15
C LEU A 294 -5.09 -0.25 0.07
N TYR A 295 -4.42 0.58 0.87
CA TYR A 295 -3.82 0.16 2.14
C TYR A 295 -4.90 -0.41 3.08
N LEU A 296 -5.98 0.35 3.31
CA LEU A 296 -7.08 -0.09 4.17
C LEU A 296 -7.69 -1.41 3.70
N ALA A 297 -7.76 -1.63 2.38
CA ALA A 297 -8.31 -2.85 1.82
C ALA A 297 -7.51 -4.11 2.16
N GLY A 298 -6.18 -4.01 2.18
CA GLY A 298 -5.32 -5.13 2.60
C GLY A 298 -5.09 -5.21 4.11
N ALA A 299 -5.25 -4.11 4.84
CA ALA A 299 -5.00 -4.04 6.28
C ALA A 299 -6.22 -4.46 7.13
N LEU A 300 -7.45 -4.25 6.61
CA LEU A 300 -8.68 -4.45 7.36
C LEU A 300 -9.48 -5.63 6.78
N PRO A 301 -9.54 -6.78 7.48
CA PRO A 301 -10.48 -7.85 7.13
C PRO A 301 -11.91 -7.31 7.04
N GLY A 302 -12.74 -7.85 6.13
CA GLY A 302 -14.11 -7.37 5.94
C GLY A 302 -14.22 -5.97 5.33
N PHE A 303 -13.14 -5.47 4.70
CA PHE A 303 -13.19 -4.28 3.86
C PHE A 303 -14.16 -4.47 2.70
N CYS A 304 -14.91 -3.41 2.41
CA CYS A 304 -15.84 -3.36 1.31
C CYS A 304 -15.92 -1.94 0.73
N ARG A 305 -16.46 -1.86 -0.48
CA ARG A 305 -16.73 -0.62 -1.16
C ARG A 305 -18.20 -0.26 -1.00
N LEU A 306 -18.46 0.91 -0.44
CA LEU A 306 -19.78 1.42 -0.15
C LEU A 306 -20.22 2.35 -1.28
N SER A 307 -21.42 2.11 -1.80
CA SER A 307 -22.12 3.02 -2.71
C SER A 307 -23.52 3.28 -2.16
N VAL A 308 -24.06 4.44 -2.51
CA VAL A 308 -25.38 4.89 -2.08
C VAL A 308 -26.20 5.19 -3.33
N ASP A 309 -27.42 4.66 -3.37
CA ASP A 309 -28.37 4.90 -4.44
C ASP A 309 -28.90 6.35 -4.34
N PRO A 310 -28.67 7.21 -5.36
CA PRO A 310 -29.12 8.60 -5.32
C PRO A 310 -30.63 8.74 -5.09
N ASP A 311 -31.42 7.83 -5.67
CA ASP A 311 -32.88 7.88 -5.64
C ASP A 311 -33.48 7.17 -4.41
N GLY A 312 -32.66 6.37 -3.70
CA GLY A 312 -33.07 5.53 -2.58
C GLY A 312 -32.48 5.91 -1.22
N HIS A 313 -31.64 6.96 -1.16
CA HIS A 313 -30.99 7.36 0.09
C HIS A 313 -31.92 8.19 1.00
N THR A 314 -31.92 7.87 2.29
CA THR A 314 -32.81 8.53 3.27
C THR A 314 -32.13 9.70 4.00
N GLY A 315 -31.09 10.31 3.41
CA GLY A 315 -30.30 11.37 4.04
C GLY A 315 -29.42 10.92 5.23
N LEU A 316 -29.25 9.62 5.43
CA LEU A 316 -28.49 9.02 6.54
C LEU A 316 -26.98 9.30 6.49
N MET A 317 -26.43 9.48 5.30
CA MET A 317 -25.02 9.79 5.07
C MET A 317 -24.85 10.56 3.77
N SER A 318 -23.80 11.36 3.68
CA SER A 318 -23.37 11.94 2.41
C SER A 318 -22.93 10.82 1.47
N PRO A 319 -23.51 10.73 0.25
CA PRO A 319 -23.15 9.69 -0.69
C PRO A 319 -21.71 9.89 -1.18
N PRO A 320 -20.92 8.82 -1.35
CA PRO A 320 -19.65 8.92 -2.07
C PRO A 320 -19.90 9.27 -3.54
N PRO A 321 -18.91 9.83 -4.26
CA PRO A 321 -19.04 10.12 -5.68
C PRO A 321 -19.43 8.86 -6.49
N PRO A 322 -20.28 8.96 -7.52
CA PRO A 322 -20.80 7.79 -8.25
C PRO A 322 -19.72 6.86 -8.83
N HIS A 323 -18.58 7.43 -9.25
CA HIS A 323 -17.46 6.68 -9.85
C HIS A 323 -16.38 6.28 -8.83
N TRP A 324 -16.54 6.67 -7.56
CA TRP A 324 -15.54 6.50 -6.52
C TRP A 324 -16.19 5.98 -5.23
N PRO A 325 -16.47 4.66 -5.16
CA PRO A 325 -17.16 4.09 -4.01
C PRO A 325 -16.30 4.20 -2.75
N GLY A 326 -16.97 4.54 -1.64
CA GLY A 326 -16.33 4.83 -0.35
C GLY A 326 -15.69 3.58 0.27
N ALA A 327 -14.62 3.78 1.04
CA ALA A 327 -14.01 2.72 1.83
C ALA A 327 -14.83 2.45 3.10
N ALA A 328 -15.17 1.20 3.36
CA ALA A 328 -15.90 0.78 4.56
C ALA A 328 -15.42 -0.57 5.08
N ILE A 329 -15.69 -0.86 6.35
CA ILE A 329 -15.46 -2.17 6.97
C ILE A 329 -16.71 -2.62 7.73
N VAL A 330 -16.98 -3.93 7.71
CA VAL A 330 -18.12 -4.54 8.41
C VAL A 330 -17.65 -5.43 9.56
N ARG A 331 -18.28 -5.31 10.72
CA ARG A 331 -18.06 -6.14 11.92
C ARG A 331 -19.42 -6.56 12.48
N GLY A 332 -19.87 -7.78 12.15
CA GLY A 332 -21.19 -8.27 12.53
C GLY A 332 -22.30 -7.32 12.06
N THR A 333 -23.06 -6.76 13.00
CA THR A 333 -24.16 -5.80 12.73
C THR A 333 -23.72 -4.33 12.81
N SER A 334 -22.43 -4.05 12.70
CA SER A 334 -21.87 -2.68 12.69
C SER A 334 -21.00 -2.44 11.46
N LEU A 335 -20.90 -1.18 11.04
CA LEU A 335 -20.14 -0.74 9.87
C LEU A 335 -19.39 0.54 10.20
N ALA A 336 -18.16 0.70 9.71
CA ALA A 336 -17.48 2.00 9.68
C ALA A 336 -17.17 2.39 8.25
N ARG A 337 -17.24 3.69 7.94
CA ARG A 337 -16.84 4.24 6.64
C ARG A 337 -15.85 5.39 6.80
N LEU A 338 -14.93 5.48 5.86
CA LEU A 338 -14.08 6.64 5.66
C LEU A 338 -14.89 7.78 5.03
N ALA A 339 -14.69 8.99 5.57
CA ALA A 339 -15.18 10.25 5.06
C ALA A 339 -14.05 11.29 5.06
N HIS A 340 -14.29 12.42 4.41
CA HIS A 340 -13.43 13.58 4.54
C HIS A 340 -14.31 14.82 4.75
N GLU A 341 -13.94 15.64 5.72
CA GLU A 341 -14.68 16.85 6.09
C GLU A 341 -13.78 18.07 5.89
N ARG A 342 -14.31 19.10 5.24
CA ARG A 342 -13.56 20.34 4.98
C ARG A 342 -13.29 21.07 6.28
N ILE A 343 -12.02 21.41 6.53
CA ILE A 343 -11.60 22.16 7.74
C ILE A 343 -11.10 23.58 7.43
N GLY A 344 -10.85 23.91 6.16
CA GLY A 344 -10.41 25.24 5.74
C GLY A 344 -10.07 25.30 4.25
N ASP A 345 -9.58 26.46 3.80
CA ASP A 345 -9.22 26.71 2.40
C ASP A 345 -7.78 26.28 2.06
N GLY A 346 -6.89 26.25 3.06
CA GLY A 346 -5.45 25.97 2.89
C GLY A 346 -4.71 27.05 2.10
N GLU A 347 -3.40 26.86 1.95
CA GLU A 347 -2.54 27.81 1.21
C GLU A 347 -2.82 27.82 -0.29
N SER A 348 -3.26 26.70 -0.86
CA SER A 348 -3.57 26.57 -2.29
C SER A 348 -4.93 27.15 -2.67
N GLY A 349 -5.78 27.51 -1.70
CA GLY A 349 -7.18 27.89 -1.92
C GLY A 349 -8.08 26.74 -2.40
N LYS A 350 -7.56 25.51 -2.51
CA LYS A 350 -8.27 24.33 -3.02
C LYS A 350 -8.97 23.53 -1.93
N GLY A 351 -8.88 23.99 -0.67
CA GLY A 351 -9.45 23.32 0.49
C GLY A 351 -8.47 22.37 1.15
N VAL A 352 -8.62 22.25 2.46
CA VAL A 352 -8.00 21.23 3.30
C VAL A 352 -9.12 20.46 3.98
N TYR A 353 -9.00 19.15 3.95
CA TYR A 353 -9.97 18.23 4.52
C TYR A 353 -9.30 17.38 5.60
N GLU A 354 -10.06 16.94 6.60
CA GLU A 354 -9.62 15.91 7.53
C GLU A 354 -10.32 14.59 7.21
N PHE A 355 -9.59 13.48 7.27
CA PHE A 355 -10.22 12.15 7.26
C PHE A 355 -10.99 11.92 8.55
N VAL A 356 -12.27 11.55 8.42
CA VAL A 356 -13.18 11.26 9.53
C VAL A 356 -13.77 9.89 9.32
N ILE A 357 -13.84 9.07 10.37
CA ILE A 357 -14.48 7.77 10.31
C ILE A 357 -15.85 7.85 10.97
N HIS A 358 -16.91 7.42 10.27
CA HIS A 358 -18.24 7.30 10.84
C HIS A 358 -18.60 5.83 11.06
N GLY A 359 -18.87 5.46 12.30
CA GLY A 359 -19.29 4.15 12.75
C GLY A 359 -20.79 4.06 13.03
N TYR A 360 -21.44 3.02 12.51
CA TYR A 360 -22.86 2.73 12.61
C TYR A 360 -23.06 1.41 13.35
N GLY A 361 -24.17 1.28 14.08
CA GLY A 361 -24.53 0.05 14.80
C GLY A 361 -24.01 -0.03 16.24
N PRO A 362 -24.32 -1.13 16.95
CA PRO A 362 -24.11 -1.27 18.40
C PRO A 362 -22.65 -1.16 18.83
N VAL A 363 -21.71 -1.59 17.99
CA VAL A 363 -20.26 -1.46 18.25
C VAL A 363 -19.59 -0.50 17.26
N GLY A 364 -20.35 0.36 16.59
CA GLY A 364 -19.85 1.28 15.56
C GLY A 364 -18.68 2.15 16.03
N HIS A 365 -18.62 2.51 17.31
CA HIS A 365 -17.49 3.24 17.88
C HIS A 365 -16.17 2.46 17.83
N LEU A 366 -16.18 1.15 18.14
CA LEU A 366 -14.99 0.30 18.07
C LEU A 366 -14.53 0.12 16.62
N VAL A 367 -15.48 -0.13 15.72
CA VAL A 367 -15.20 -0.28 14.27
C VAL A 367 -14.61 1.01 13.69
N ALA A 368 -15.13 2.16 14.10
CA ALA A 368 -14.63 3.47 13.66
C ALA A 368 -13.22 3.75 14.18
N THR A 369 -12.95 3.43 15.45
CA THR A 369 -11.62 3.56 16.04
C THR A 369 -10.60 2.65 15.34
N GLU A 370 -10.94 1.38 15.07
CA GLU A 370 -10.09 0.44 14.33
C GLU A 370 -9.65 1.03 12.98
N MET A 371 -10.61 1.49 12.17
CA MET A 371 -10.28 2.10 10.86
C MET A 371 -9.47 3.39 11.00
N ALA A 372 -9.76 4.22 12.01
CA ALA A 372 -9.02 5.46 12.26
C ALA A 372 -7.55 5.20 12.65
N GLU A 373 -7.29 4.16 13.45
CA GLU A 373 -5.94 3.73 13.80
C GLU A 373 -5.13 3.35 12.56
N HIS A 374 -5.75 2.65 11.60
CA HIS A 374 -5.11 2.32 10.32
C HIS A 374 -4.86 3.55 9.42
N VAL A 375 -5.79 4.52 9.37
CA VAL A 375 -5.55 5.79 8.67
C VAL A 375 -4.34 6.52 9.26
N GLN A 376 -4.24 6.58 10.59
CA GLN A 376 -3.11 7.20 11.27
C GLN A 376 -1.81 6.39 11.10
N HIS A 377 -1.88 5.06 11.05
CA HIS A 377 -0.75 4.21 10.75
C HIS A 377 -0.22 4.49 9.34
N TRP A 378 -1.10 4.51 8.34
CA TRP A 378 -0.74 4.86 6.96
C TRP A 378 -0.10 6.24 6.87
N GLN A 379 -0.65 7.24 7.57
CA GLN A 379 -0.08 8.58 7.64
C GLN A 379 1.37 8.57 8.16
N ARG A 380 1.62 7.85 9.26
CA ARG A 380 2.94 7.83 9.93
C ARG A 380 3.98 7.07 9.13
N ASN A 381 3.58 5.98 8.49
CA ASN A 381 4.50 4.98 7.96
C ASN A 381 4.55 4.92 6.44
N HIS A 382 3.47 5.22 5.72
CA HIS A 382 3.36 4.83 4.30
C HIS A 382 3.04 5.99 3.36
N ARG A 383 2.34 7.05 3.82
CA ARG A 383 1.93 8.17 2.95
C ARG A 383 3.11 8.85 2.24
N ALA A 384 4.27 8.89 2.87
CA ALA A 384 5.48 9.50 2.32
C ALA A 384 6.21 8.60 1.30
N ALA A 385 5.84 7.32 1.18
CA ALA A 385 6.44 6.43 0.20
C ALA A 385 5.98 6.83 -1.22
N PRO A 386 6.87 6.80 -2.23
CA PRO A 386 6.51 7.15 -3.61
C PRO A 386 5.38 6.29 -4.18
N CYS A 387 5.40 4.99 -3.88
CA CYS A 387 4.35 4.04 -4.22
C CYS A 387 4.51 2.72 -3.43
N PRO A 388 3.43 1.95 -3.23
CA PRO A 388 3.56 0.57 -2.77
C PRO A 388 4.22 -0.32 -3.84
N HIS A 389 4.83 -1.42 -3.40
CA HIS A 389 5.43 -2.42 -4.28
C HIS A 389 4.47 -3.60 -4.42
N ILE A 390 4.10 -3.94 -5.65
CA ILE A 390 3.18 -5.02 -5.96
C ILE A 390 3.97 -6.17 -6.59
N THR A 391 3.81 -7.36 -6.00
CA THR A 391 4.31 -8.60 -6.57
C THR A 391 3.13 -9.50 -6.92
N VAL A 392 3.11 -10.02 -8.15
CA VAL A 392 2.10 -10.97 -8.62
C VAL A 392 2.78 -12.30 -8.95
N GLN A 393 2.25 -13.38 -8.41
CA GLN A 393 2.73 -14.74 -8.66
C GLN A 393 1.62 -15.60 -9.26
N PRO A 394 1.97 -16.60 -10.09
CA PRO A 394 1.01 -17.65 -10.43
C PRO A 394 0.49 -18.32 -9.16
N LYS A 395 -0.81 -18.60 -9.10
CA LYS A 395 -1.47 -19.16 -7.91
C LYS A 395 -0.83 -20.47 -7.43
N ASP A 396 -0.37 -21.29 -8.37
CA ASP A 396 0.17 -22.63 -8.13
C ASP A 396 1.71 -22.66 -8.08
N ALA A 397 2.37 -21.50 -7.92
CA ALA A 397 3.83 -21.44 -7.87
C ALA A 397 4.39 -22.17 -6.63
N THR A 398 5.22 -23.21 -6.86
CA THR A 398 5.96 -23.96 -5.83
C THR A 398 7.46 -23.75 -6.04
N GLY A 399 8.07 -22.81 -5.31
CA GLY A 399 9.49 -22.45 -5.48
C GLY A 399 10.03 -21.67 -4.28
N PRO A 400 11.34 -21.32 -4.22
CA PRO A 400 11.92 -20.57 -3.09
C PRO A 400 11.30 -19.17 -2.90
N THR A 401 10.75 -18.59 -3.97
CA THR A 401 9.91 -17.38 -3.95
C THR A 401 8.46 -17.63 -3.51
N SER A 402 8.04 -18.87 -3.22
CA SER A 402 6.69 -19.20 -2.72
C SER A 402 6.59 -19.13 -1.19
N THR A 403 7.54 -18.50 -0.51
CA THR A 403 7.55 -18.27 0.95
C THR A 403 6.51 -17.23 1.43
N TYR A 404 5.54 -16.89 0.59
CA TYR A 404 4.43 -15.99 0.90
C TYR A 404 3.52 -16.68 1.93
N THR A 405 3.66 -16.30 3.20
CA THR A 405 2.67 -16.61 4.22
C THR A 405 1.38 -15.88 3.90
N ASP A 406 0.23 -16.56 4.04
CA ASP A 406 -1.07 -15.91 4.03
C ASP A 406 -1.07 -14.82 5.13
N GLY A 407 -1.46 -13.60 4.79
CA GLY A 407 -1.28 -12.44 5.66
C GLY A 407 -1.97 -11.18 5.12
N LEU A 408 -1.81 -10.07 5.84
CA LEU A 408 -2.34 -8.77 5.41
C LEU A 408 -1.74 -8.35 4.05
N HIS A 409 -2.53 -7.64 3.25
CA HIS A 409 -2.16 -7.16 1.92
C HIS A 409 -1.80 -8.24 0.89
N VAL A 410 -2.26 -9.48 1.10
CA VAL A 410 -2.22 -10.55 0.12
C VAL A 410 -3.63 -10.80 -0.43
N PHE A 411 -3.79 -10.63 -1.74
CA PHE A 411 -5.06 -10.83 -2.45
C PHE A 411 -4.99 -12.09 -3.31
N HIS A 412 -6.01 -12.95 -3.19
CA HIS A 412 -6.09 -14.20 -3.92
C HIS A 412 -7.05 -14.04 -5.10
N LYS A 413 -6.53 -14.23 -6.30
CA LYS A 413 -7.31 -14.20 -7.54
C LYS A 413 -7.49 -15.61 -8.09
N LYS A 414 -8.11 -15.74 -9.27
CA LYS A 414 -8.39 -17.03 -9.92
C LYS A 414 -7.10 -17.73 -10.36
N HIS A 415 -6.21 -16.99 -10.98
CA HIS A 415 -4.96 -17.40 -11.63
C HIS A 415 -3.72 -16.92 -10.88
N THR A 416 -3.83 -15.83 -10.10
CA THR A 416 -2.68 -15.22 -9.43
C THR A 416 -2.88 -14.99 -7.93
N ARG A 417 -1.76 -14.79 -7.24
CA ARG A 417 -1.69 -14.24 -5.89
C ARG A 417 -0.96 -12.90 -5.97
N ILE A 418 -1.54 -11.85 -5.41
CA ILE A 418 -1.00 -10.49 -5.44
C ILE A 418 -0.63 -10.09 -4.02
N LYS A 419 0.62 -9.69 -3.79
CA LYS A 419 1.05 -9.08 -2.53
C LYS A 419 1.35 -7.61 -2.75
N ILE A 420 0.92 -6.78 -1.80
CA ILE A 420 1.28 -5.37 -1.74
C ILE A 420 2.15 -5.13 -0.52
N ASP A 421 3.40 -4.79 -0.77
CA ASP A 421 4.36 -4.34 0.23
C ASP A 421 4.29 -2.81 0.34
N TRP A 422 4.10 -2.32 1.57
CA TRP A 422 4.03 -0.89 1.87
C TRP A 422 5.37 -0.42 2.48
N PRO A 423 6.22 0.31 1.74
CA PRO A 423 7.46 0.82 2.29
C PRO A 423 7.21 1.69 3.53
N ILE A 424 8.06 1.55 4.53
CA ILE A 424 8.00 2.38 5.73
C ILE A 424 8.91 3.60 5.51
N VAL A 425 8.29 4.78 5.38
CA VAL A 425 8.94 6.08 5.33
C VAL A 425 8.35 6.93 6.45
N PRO A 426 9.08 7.11 7.58
CA PRO A 426 8.56 7.89 8.72
C PRO A 426 8.21 9.32 8.31
N GLY A 427 6.98 9.75 8.61
CA GLY A 427 6.39 11.01 8.13
C GLY A 427 7.13 12.32 8.46
N LYS A 428 8.16 12.32 9.32
CA LYS A 428 9.03 13.50 9.56
C LYS A 428 10.11 13.70 8.48
N ALA A 429 10.47 12.66 7.72
CA ALA A 429 11.46 12.72 6.64
C ALA A 429 10.91 13.30 5.32
N ALA A 430 9.59 13.48 5.21
CA ALA A 430 8.90 13.85 3.97
C ALA A 430 8.99 15.35 3.60
N ALA A 431 9.46 16.21 4.50
CA ALA A 431 9.66 17.63 4.18
C ALA A 431 10.77 17.86 3.13
N SER A 432 11.61 16.86 2.84
CA SER A 432 12.71 16.95 1.87
C SER A 432 12.48 16.21 0.54
N LEU A 433 11.31 15.61 0.32
CA LEU A 433 11.01 14.88 -0.92
C LEU A 433 9.80 15.47 -1.64
N VAL A 434 9.87 16.78 -1.90
CA VAL A 434 9.11 17.40 -3.00
C VAL A 434 10.05 17.52 -4.19
N LEU A 435 9.63 16.93 -5.31
CA LEU A 435 10.27 16.90 -6.63
C LEU A 435 11.26 18.05 -6.91
N HIS A 436 12.52 17.69 -7.18
CA HIS A 436 13.53 18.59 -7.75
C HIS A 436 13.06 19.14 -9.10
N ARG A 437 12.82 20.46 -9.16
CA ARG A 437 13.00 21.26 -10.38
C ARG A 437 14.42 21.83 -10.35
N PRO A 438 15.20 21.76 -11.45
CA PRO A 438 16.52 22.38 -11.47
C PRO A 438 16.37 23.90 -11.58
N SER A 439 16.94 24.63 -10.63
CA SER A 439 17.22 26.05 -10.79
C SER A 439 18.54 26.40 -10.11
N ALA A 440 19.27 27.26 -10.79
CA ALA A 440 20.68 27.55 -10.62
C ALA A 440 20.99 28.54 -9.48
N ASN A 441 22.25 28.46 -9.03
CA ASN A 441 23.05 29.45 -8.28
C ASN A 441 22.54 29.92 -6.90
N ALA A 442 23.35 29.63 -5.87
CA ALA A 442 23.94 30.66 -5.00
C ALA A 442 25.09 30.06 -4.15
N GLN A 443 26.14 30.86 -3.99
CA GLN A 443 27.36 30.61 -3.22
C GLN A 443 27.19 30.98 -1.73
N ASP A 444 28.18 30.51 -0.96
CA ASP A 444 28.83 31.13 0.20
C ASP A 444 28.53 30.66 1.64
N GLN A 445 29.57 30.02 2.18
CA GLN A 445 30.35 30.32 3.40
C GLN A 445 29.69 30.34 4.79
N ASP A 446 30.17 29.45 5.68
CA ASP A 446 30.85 29.80 6.95
C ASP A 446 31.45 28.52 7.58
N SER A 447 32.77 28.38 7.68
CA SER A 447 33.71 28.78 8.75
C SER A 447 33.53 28.00 10.07
N GLY A 448 34.59 27.29 10.46
CA GLY A 448 34.64 26.42 11.62
C GLY A 448 35.56 26.92 12.73
N SER A 449 35.41 26.32 13.93
CA SER A 449 36.43 25.81 14.87
C SER A 449 35.98 26.01 16.34
N PRO A 450 36.66 25.45 17.36
CA PRO A 450 36.89 24.03 17.62
C PRO A 450 36.58 23.63 19.08
N ALA A 451 36.59 22.32 19.34
CA ALA A 451 36.41 21.71 20.66
C ALA A 451 37.69 21.73 21.53
N HIS A 452 37.52 21.65 22.85
CA HIS A 452 38.57 21.23 23.80
C HIS A 452 38.10 20.07 24.70
N PRO A 453 38.99 19.13 25.09
CA PRO A 453 38.61 17.84 25.67
C PRO A 453 38.76 17.81 27.20
N HIS A 454 37.92 17.04 27.88
CA HIS A 454 38.15 16.63 29.27
C HIS A 454 38.04 15.10 29.46
N SER A 455 39.06 14.60 30.14
CA SER A 455 39.41 13.24 30.57
C SER A 455 38.27 12.35 31.06
N SER A 456 38.28 11.10 30.59
CA SER A 456 37.32 10.02 30.84
C SER A 456 37.61 9.22 32.13
N ARG A 457 36.67 9.24 33.08
CA ARG A 457 36.34 8.01 33.83
C ARG A 457 35.34 7.25 32.95
N MET A 458 35.67 6.03 32.51
CA MET A 458 34.70 5.18 31.80
C MET A 458 33.53 4.90 32.75
N ALA A 459 32.41 5.57 32.53
CA ALA A 459 31.13 5.16 33.07
C ALA A 459 30.79 3.81 32.44
N THR A 460 30.58 2.78 33.26
CA THR A 460 30.05 1.49 32.79
C THR A 460 28.65 1.73 32.24
N SER A 461 28.39 1.34 30.99
CA SER A 461 27.08 1.50 30.36
C SER A 461 26.04 0.68 31.12
N PRO A 462 24.84 1.22 31.40
CA PRO A 462 23.74 0.44 31.95
C PRO A 462 23.18 -0.60 30.97
N ALA A 463 23.75 -0.77 29.77
CA ALA A 463 23.39 -1.85 28.85
C ALA A 463 24.19 -3.15 29.05
N THR A 464 25.13 -3.22 30.01
CA THR A 464 25.98 -4.41 30.22
C THR A 464 25.74 -5.11 31.56
N ALA A 465 26.05 -6.41 31.62
CA ALA A 465 25.97 -7.20 32.85
C ALA A 465 26.83 -6.61 33.99
N ASP A 466 27.98 -6.00 33.68
CA ASP A 466 28.89 -5.37 34.66
C ASP A 466 28.23 -4.25 35.47
N TYR A 467 27.22 -3.58 34.90
CA TYR A 467 26.44 -2.56 35.60
C TYR A 467 25.39 -3.17 36.55
N TRP A 468 24.70 -4.22 36.12
CA TRP A 468 23.54 -4.77 36.84
C TRP A 468 23.89 -5.87 37.84
N GLU A 469 24.93 -6.65 37.59
CA GLU A 469 25.29 -7.78 38.43
C GLU A 469 25.62 -7.37 39.89
N PRO A 470 26.41 -6.31 40.15
CA PRO A 470 26.65 -5.85 41.53
C PRO A 470 25.37 -5.39 42.24
N LEU A 471 24.40 -4.84 41.50
CA LEU A 471 23.12 -4.41 42.06
C LEU A 471 22.26 -5.60 42.48
N TRP A 472 22.16 -6.62 41.62
CA TRP A 472 21.42 -7.86 41.91
C TRP A 472 22.09 -8.68 43.03
N ALA A 473 23.40 -8.86 42.97
CA ALA A 473 24.19 -9.54 44.00
C ALA A 473 24.11 -8.82 45.36
N GLY A 474 24.06 -7.48 45.34
CA GLY A 474 23.85 -6.64 46.52
C GLY A 474 22.42 -6.67 47.10
N GLY A 475 21.53 -7.49 46.54
CA GLY A 475 20.17 -7.67 47.05
C GLY A 475 19.17 -6.62 46.59
N ARG A 476 19.50 -5.78 45.59
CA ARG A 476 18.55 -4.82 45.03
C ARG A 476 17.37 -5.57 44.40
N ARG A 477 16.16 -5.05 44.61
CA ARG A 477 14.91 -5.57 44.05
C ARG A 477 14.15 -4.47 43.33
N TYR A 478 13.34 -4.87 42.36
CA TYR A 478 12.62 -3.97 41.48
C TYR A 478 11.12 -4.17 41.67
N ARG A 479 10.35 -3.22 41.15
CA ARG A 479 8.90 -3.16 41.31
C ARG A 479 8.24 -4.49 40.92
N GLU A 480 7.45 -5.08 41.82
CA GLU A 480 6.66 -6.28 41.53
C GLU A 480 5.54 -6.01 40.52
N VAL A 481 5.05 -7.08 39.88
CA VAL A 481 3.89 -7.02 38.98
C VAL A 481 2.63 -6.82 39.81
N THR A 482 1.93 -5.71 39.58
CA THR A 482 0.68 -5.42 40.28
C THR A 482 -0.50 -6.19 39.67
N THR A 483 -1.59 -6.36 40.41
CA THR A 483 -2.82 -7.01 39.89
C THR A 483 -3.35 -6.31 38.64
N ASN A 484 -3.30 -4.97 38.58
CA ASN A 484 -3.75 -4.21 37.41
C ASN A 484 -2.86 -4.48 36.19
N GLU A 485 -1.55 -4.52 36.39
CA GLU A 485 -0.60 -4.84 35.33
C GLU A 485 -0.78 -6.27 34.81
N ALA A 486 -0.93 -7.23 35.73
CA ALA A 486 -1.19 -8.62 35.43
C ALA A 486 -2.51 -8.83 34.65
N THR A 487 -3.55 -8.06 34.98
CA THR A 487 -4.85 -8.08 34.29
C THR A 487 -4.72 -7.52 32.88
N LEU A 488 -4.09 -6.34 32.74
CA LEU A 488 -3.85 -5.73 31.44
C LEU A 488 -3.05 -6.65 30.51
N LEU A 489 -1.98 -7.27 31.02
CA LEU A 489 -1.23 -8.26 30.25
C LEU A 489 -2.15 -9.41 29.80
N ALA A 490 -2.91 -10.01 30.71
CA ALA A 490 -3.78 -11.14 30.40
C ALA A 490 -4.85 -10.79 29.36
N ASP A 491 -5.43 -9.59 29.41
CA ASP A 491 -6.43 -9.12 28.45
C ASP A 491 -5.86 -8.98 27.03
N HIS A 492 -4.57 -8.68 26.91
CA HIS A 492 -3.92 -8.49 25.60
C HIS A 492 -3.34 -9.77 25.02
N VAL A 493 -2.78 -10.65 25.85
CA VAL A 493 -2.11 -11.88 25.36
C VAL A 493 -3.02 -13.10 25.40
N GLY A 494 -4.05 -13.09 26.23
CA GLY A 494 -4.96 -14.22 26.42
C GLY A 494 -4.29 -15.47 27.02
N PRO A 495 -5.01 -16.61 27.06
CA PRO A 495 -4.48 -17.84 27.66
C PRO A 495 -3.33 -18.43 26.83
N GLY A 496 -2.33 -18.97 27.51
CA GLY A 496 -1.13 -19.50 26.88
C GLY A 496 -1.34 -20.80 26.12
N ARG A 497 -2.11 -21.74 26.69
CA ARG A 497 -2.39 -23.08 26.10
C ARG A 497 -1.12 -23.83 25.65
N GLY A 498 -0.04 -23.70 26.42
CA GLY A 498 1.25 -24.32 26.14
C GLY A 498 2.09 -23.62 25.06
N ARG A 499 1.63 -22.48 24.52
CA ARG A 499 2.42 -21.70 23.55
C ARG A 499 3.69 -21.12 24.21
N PRO A 500 4.79 -20.97 23.47
CA PRO A 500 6.03 -20.42 24.00
C PRO A 500 5.90 -18.92 24.30
N ALA A 501 6.41 -18.48 25.45
CA ALA A 501 6.55 -17.07 25.81
C ALA A 501 7.97 -16.76 26.31
N LEU A 502 8.53 -15.62 25.90
CA LEU A 502 9.86 -15.16 26.29
C LEU A 502 9.75 -13.89 27.13
N ASP A 503 10.40 -13.86 28.30
CA ASP A 503 10.52 -12.66 29.14
C ASP A 503 11.96 -12.15 29.13
N VAL A 504 12.19 -11.02 28.44
CA VAL A 504 13.51 -10.42 28.24
C VAL A 504 13.84 -9.47 29.39
N GLY A 505 14.95 -9.74 30.08
CA GLY A 505 15.36 -9.06 31.32
C GLY A 505 14.38 -9.38 32.45
N THR A 506 14.18 -10.66 32.69
CA THR A 506 13.17 -11.20 33.60
C THR A 506 13.42 -10.85 35.07
N GLY A 507 14.65 -10.43 35.42
CA GLY A 507 15.03 -10.14 36.80
C GLY A 507 14.84 -11.36 37.70
N GLU A 508 14.11 -11.17 38.81
CA GLU A 508 13.74 -12.26 39.70
C GLU A 508 12.50 -13.06 39.25
N GLY A 509 12.03 -12.87 38.00
CA GLY A 509 11.07 -13.77 37.35
C GLY A 509 9.59 -13.50 37.65
N SER A 510 9.23 -12.33 38.19
CA SER A 510 7.85 -12.05 38.59
C SER A 510 6.85 -12.06 37.41
N LEU A 511 7.21 -11.46 36.27
CA LEU A 511 6.37 -11.45 35.06
C LEU A 511 6.37 -12.81 34.35
N ALA A 512 7.53 -13.44 34.20
CA ALA A 512 7.64 -14.78 33.64
C ALA A 512 6.78 -15.82 34.38
N ARG A 513 6.74 -15.80 35.73
CA ARG A 513 5.83 -16.68 36.49
C ARG A 513 4.37 -16.36 36.24
N HIS A 514 4.03 -15.10 36.02
CA HIS A 514 2.66 -14.72 35.67
C HIS A 514 2.24 -15.29 34.31
N LEU A 515 3.11 -15.20 33.29
CA LEU A 515 2.89 -15.84 31.99
C LEU A 515 2.74 -17.36 32.13
N HIS A 516 3.57 -18.00 32.95
CA HIS A 516 3.46 -19.43 33.20
C HIS A 516 2.10 -19.80 33.83
N ARG A 517 1.61 -19.00 34.80
CA ARG A 517 0.26 -19.19 35.39
C ARG A 517 -0.88 -18.96 34.39
N LEU A 518 -0.68 -18.13 33.37
CA LEU A 518 -1.61 -17.99 32.24
C LEU A 518 -1.57 -19.19 31.27
N GLY A 519 -0.69 -20.17 31.53
CA GLY A 519 -0.58 -21.41 30.78
C GLY A 519 0.41 -21.33 29.61
N TYR A 520 1.34 -20.38 29.61
CA TYR A 520 2.43 -20.36 28.62
C TYR A 520 3.58 -21.29 29.03
N ARG A 521 4.29 -21.85 28.05
CA ARG A 521 5.63 -22.38 28.28
C ARG A 521 6.60 -21.22 28.29
N THR A 522 6.97 -20.76 29.48
CA THR A 522 7.69 -19.51 29.63
C THR A 522 9.19 -19.73 29.79
N THR A 523 9.97 -18.96 29.04
CA THR A 523 11.42 -18.82 29.18
C THR A 523 11.71 -17.41 29.70
N GLY A 524 12.36 -17.29 30.84
CA GLY A 524 12.86 -16.02 31.37
C GLY A 524 14.37 -15.91 31.15
N ILE A 525 14.80 -14.79 30.57
CA ILE A 525 16.22 -14.51 30.33
C ILE A 525 16.66 -13.22 30.99
N ASP A 526 17.89 -13.19 31.48
CA ASP A 526 18.54 -11.99 32.01
C ASP A 526 20.06 -12.16 31.84
N PHE A 527 20.79 -11.10 31.52
CA PHE A 527 22.25 -11.20 31.41
C PHE A 527 22.94 -11.27 32.78
N ALA A 528 22.23 -10.99 33.89
CA ALA A 528 22.79 -10.96 35.23
C ALA A 528 22.61 -12.33 35.92
N PRO A 529 23.69 -13.10 36.16
CA PRO A 529 23.60 -14.40 36.82
C PRO A 529 22.89 -14.35 38.17
N SER A 530 23.10 -13.30 38.96
CA SER A 530 22.44 -13.15 40.27
C SER A 530 20.93 -12.94 40.17
N ALA A 531 20.44 -12.31 39.11
CA ALA A 531 19.00 -12.17 38.86
C ALA A 531 18.36 -13.54 38.58
N ILE A 532 18.97 -14.32 37.69
CA ILE A 532 18.52 -15.68 37.38
C ILE A 532 18.61 -16.61 38.59
N ALA A 533 19.64 -16.49 39.42
CA ALA A 533 19.74 -17.24 40.67
C ALA A 533 18.59 -16.89 41.64
N ALA A 534 18.23 -15.61 41.75
CA ALA A 534 17.09 -15.16 42.55
C ALA A 534 15.76 -15.70 41.99
N ALA A 535 15.58 -15.69 40.66
CA ALA A 535 14.39 -16.23 40.00
C ALA A 535 14.21 -17.73 40.27
N ARG A 536 15.29 -18.51 40.22
CA ARG A 536 15.30 -19.94 40.55
C ARG A 536 14.98 -20.21 42.02
N THR A 537 15.59 -19.45 42.94
CA THR A 537 15.42 -19.64 44.38
C THR A 537 13.97 -19.42 44.84
N THR A 538 13.28 -18.49 44.18
CA THR A 538 11.90 -18.13 44.50
C THR A 538 10.85 -18.96 43.73
N GLN A 539 11.27 -19.87 42.85
CA GLN A 539 10.36 -20.78 42.17
C GLN A 539 9.89 -21.91 43.09
N GLN A 540 8.57 -22.14 43.11
CA GLN A 540 7.95 -23.25 43.80
C GLN A 540 7.24 -24.14 42.78
N GLY A 541 7.62 -25.42 42.70
CA GLY A 541 7.00 -26.37 41.77
C GLY A 541 7.40 -26.16 40.30
N ASP A 542 6.50 -26.58 39.40
CA ASP A 542 6.64 -26.35 37.96
C ASP A 542 6.59 -24.85 37.63
N GLY A 543 7.37 -24.41 36.65
CA GLY A 543 7.59 -22.99 36.42
C GLY A 543 8.39 -22.67 35.17
N PRO A 544 8.74 -21.39 34.95
CA PRO A 544 9.52 -20.96 33.80
C PRO A 544 10.90 -21.60 33.73
N ALA A 545 11.43 -21.73 32.51
CA ALA A 545 12.84 -22.04 32.28
C ALA A 545 13.68 -20.75 32.40
N TRP A 546 14.80 -20.81 33.12
CA TRP A 546 15.64 -19.63 33.39
C TRP A 546 17.01 -19.74 32.74
N HIS A 547 17.38 -18.75 31.93
CA HIS A 547 18.67 -18.70 31.22
C HIS A 547 19.41 -17.40 31.49
N VAL A 548 20.73 -17.50 31.71
CA VAL A 548 21.60 -16.34 31.65
C VAL A 548 21.92 -16.07 30.19
N MET A 549 21.51 -14.92 29.67
CA MET A 549 21.67 -14.56 28.27
C MET A 549 21.58 -13.05 28.08
N ASP A 550 22.49 -12.48 27.30
CA ASP A 550 22.37 -11.14 26.74
C ASP A 550 21.55 -11.20 25.45
N PHE A 551 20.29 -10.77 25.53
CA PHE A 551 19.39 -10.78 24.39
C PHE A 551 19.88 -9.92 23.21
N VAL A 552 20.70 -8.90 23.45
CA VAL A 552 21.18 -7.99 22.40
C VAL A 552 22.38 -8.58 21.67
N SER A 553 23.29 -9.25 22.39
CA SER A 553 24.59 -9.65 21.87
C SER A 553 24.73 -11.15 21.57
N ASP A 554 24.06 -12.02 22.33
CA ASP A 554 24.24 -13.46 22.21
C ASP A 554 23.53 -14.05 20.98
N ASP A 555 23.84 -15.28 20.60
CA ASP A 555 23.13 -15.98 19.53
C ASP A 555 21.72 -16.39 19.98
N LEU A 556 20.68 -15.91 19.28
CA LEU A 556 19.28 -16.22 19.56
C LEU A 556 18.95 -17.71 19.31
N SER A 557 19.77 -18.44 18.55
CA SER A 557 19.59 -19.87 18.34
C SER A 557 19.73 -20.71 19.63
N ALA A 558 20.33 -20.14 20.68
CA ALA A 558 20.45 -20.76 22.00
C ALA A 558 19.13 -20.75 22.81
N LEU A 559 18.11 -20.03 22.34
CA LEU A 559 16.79 -20.02 22.97
C LEU A 559 16.05 -21.35 22.77
N PRO A 560 15.26 -21.83 23.76
CA PRO A 560 14.57 -23.12 23.67
C PRO A 560 13.59 -23.27 22.49
N ASP A 561 12.93 -22.17 22.12
CA ASP A 561 11.99 -22.11 21.00
C ASP A 561 12.51 -21.14 19.92
N ALA A 562 12.34 -21.52 18.65
CA ALA A 562 12.72 -20.68 17.51
C ALA A 562 11.80 -19.44 17.35
N THR A 563 10.54 -19.54 17.80
CA THR A 563 9.59 -18.41 17.80
C THR A 563 8.69 -18.45 19.04
N TYR A 564 8.23 -17.27 19.46
CA TYR A 564 7.45 -17.05 20.67
C TYR A 564 6.11 -16.41 20.36
N ALA A 565 5.03 -16.91 20.96
CA ALA A 565 3.70 -16.30 20.82
C ALA A 565 3.60 -14.96 21.57
N VAL A 566 4.38 -14.83 22.64
CA VAL A 566 4.49 -13.61 23.45
C VAL A 566 5.96 -13.35 23.76
N VAL A 567 6.43 -12.14 23.49
CA VAL A 567 7.70 -11.65 24.01
C VAL A 567 7.38 -10.51 24.97
N THR A 568 7.93 -10.50 26.18
CA THR A 568 7.75 -9.43 27.15
C THR A 568 9.06 -8.72 27.45
N CYS A 569 8.99 -7.42 27.68
CA CYS A 569 10.13 -6.59 28.08
C CYS A 569 9.65 -5.55 29.10
N ARG A 570 9.87 -5.84 30.38
CA ARG A 570 9.31 -5.04 31.49
C ARG A 570 10.39 -4.29 32.25
N LEU A 571 10.32 -2.97 32.21
CA LEU A 571 11.25 -2.03 32.85
C LEU A 571 12.69 -2.10 32.31
N VAL A 572 12.91 -2.82 31.22
CA VAL A 572 14.22 -3.00 30.59
C VAL A 572 14.43 -2.06 29.39
N TYR A 573 13.40 -1.87 28.55
CA TYR A 573 13.52 -1.18 27.25
C TYR A 573 14.23 0.17 27.29
N ARG A 574 14.03 0.95 28.37
CA ARG A 574 14.69 2.26 28.53
C ARG A 574 16.22 2.17 28.52
N TRP A 575 16.77 1.06 29.01
CA TRP A 575 18.20 0.81 29.21
C TRP A 575 18.88 0.22 27.97
N MET A 576 18.12 0.01 26.89
CA MET A 576 18.70 -0.41 25.61
C MET A 576 19.43 0.77 24.96
N ASP A 577 20.73 0.60 24.72
CA ASP A 577 21.56 1.58 24.01
C ASP A 577 21.11 1.68 22.54
N ASP A 578 21.06 0.55 21.83
CA ASP A 578 20.52 0.46 20.48
C ASP A 578 19.09 -0.12 20.49
N LYS A 579 18.12 0.79 20.60
CA LYS A 579 16.69 0.44 20.62
C LYS A 579 16.21 -0.15 19.29
N ALA A 580 16.78 0.27 18.16
CA ALA A 580 16.35 -0.22 16.86
C ALA A 580 16.82 -1.68 16.66
N ALA A 581 18.10 -1.96 16.92
CA ALA A 581 18.64 -3.30 16.83
C ALA A 581 17.95 -4.28 17.80
N PHE A 582 17.63 -3.82 19.01
CA PHE A 582 16.84 -4.61 19.96
C PHE A 582 15.46 -4.98 19.39
N LEU A 583 14.73 -4.02 18.80
CA LEU A 583 13.41 -4.28 18.22
C LEU A 583 13.47 -5.23 17.02
N ASP A 584 14.51 -5.14 16.18
CA ASP A 584 14.69 -6.07 15.07
C ASP A 584 14.90 -7.50 15.56
N ARG A 585 15.65 -7.69 16.64
CA ARG A 585 15.84 -9.00 17.27
C ARG A 585 14.55 -9.54 17.89
N VAL A 586 13.73 -8.67 18.51
CA VAL A 586 12.39 -9.08 18.97
C VAL A 586 11.53 -9.57 17.81
N ARG A 587 11.54 -8.88 16.66
CA ARG A 587 10.79 -9.30 15.46
C ARG A 587 11.26 -10.65 14.92
N GLN A 588 12.55 -10.97 15.01
CA GLN A 588 13.09 -12.26 14.56
C GLN A 588 12.55 -13.45 15.36
N VAL A 589 12.30 -13.27 16.67
CA VAL A 589 11.87 -14.35 17.56
C VAL A 589 10.36 -14.34 17.83
N LEU A 590 9.62 -13.33 17.36
CA LEU A 590 8.19 -13.25 17.55
C LEU A 590 7.44 -14.03 16.46
N ALA A 591 6.55 -14.92 16.86
CA ALA A 591 5.72 -15.68 15.93
C ALA A 591 4.75 -14.75 15.16
N PRO A 592 4.35 -15.09 13.92
CA PRO A 592 3.28 -14.39 13.21
C PRO A 592 2.00 -14.32 14.06
N GLY A 593 1.41 -13.12 14.17
CA GLY A 593 0.26 -12.88 15.05
C GLY A 593 0.58 -12.87 16.56
N GLY A 594 1.86 -12.94 16.93
CA GLY A 594 2.33 -12.83 18.31
C GLY A 594 2.18 -11.43 18.89
N THR A 595 2.48 -11.29 20.18
CA THR A 595 2.43 -10.01 20.89
C THR A 595 3.78 -9.69 21.51
N PHE A 596 4.33 -8.52 21.20
CA PHE A 596 5.41 -7.94 21.98
C PHE A 596 4.84 -6.99 23.03
N TRP A 597 4.99 -7.35 24.30
CA TRP A 597 4.46 -6.61 25.45
C TRP A 597 5.57 -5.86 26.16
N VAL A 598 5.52 -4.53 26.13
CA VAL A 598 6.52 -3.66 26.77
C VAL A 598 5.87 -2.87 27.89
N VAL A 599 6.50 -2.87 29.06
CA VAL A 599 6.12 -1.99 30.16
C VAL A 599 7.30 -1.10 30.47
N THR A 600 7.14 0.21 30.31
CA THR A 600 8.23 1.16 30.52
C THR A 600 7.72 2.45 31.12
N GLU A 601 8.62 3.20 31.73
CA GLU A 601 8.29 4.50 32.30
C GLU A 601 8.39 5.58 31.24
N LEU A 602 7.54 6.60 31.33
CA LEU A 602 7.59 7.75 30.43
C LEU A 602 8.23 8.94 31.13
N ALA A 603 9.20 9.56 30.45
CA ALA A 603 9.87 10.76 30.96
C ALA A 603 8.83 11.86 31.23
N GLY A 604 8.95 12.54 32.37
CA GLY A 604 8.08 13.66 32.75
C GLY A 604 6.74 13.30 33.41
N ARG A 605 6.45 12.02 33.68
CA ARG A 605 5.24 11.61 34.43
C ARG A 605 5.34 11.75 35.94
N ARG A 606 6.56 11.79 36.47
CA ARG A 606 6.79 12.01 37.91
C ARG A 606 6.58 13.48 38.26
N LYS A 607 6.27 13.73 39.54
CA LYS A 607 6.10 15.10 40.08
C LYS A 607 7.38 15.91 39.90
N GLU A 608 7.22 17.23 39.82
CA GLU A 608 8.30 18.20 39.55
C GLU A 608 9.52 18.04 40.49
N ASN A 609 9.28 17.69 41.75
CA ASN A 609 10.30 17.54 42.79
C ASN A 609 10.81 16.10 42.96
N ASP A 610 10.40 15.16 42.11
CA ASP A 610 10.89 13.78 42.17
C ASP A 610 12.32 13.70 41.57
N PRO A 611 13.34 13.26 42.33
CA PRO A 611 14.72 13.20 41.86
C PRO A 611 14.91 12.27 40.64
N TYR A 612 13.92 11.42 40.37
CA TYR A 612 13.91 10.49 39.24
C TYR A 612 13.03 10.96 38.07
N ARG A 613 12.59 12.22 38.01
CA ARG A 613 11.71 12.74 36.95
C ARG A 613 12.23 12.57 35.51
N HIS A 614 13.55 12.51 35.35
CA HIS A 614 14.23 12.25 34.08
C HIS A 614 14.27 10.76 33.72
N LEU A 615 13.90 9.85 34.64
CA LEU A 615 13.79 8.43 34.36
C LEU A 615 12.55 8.14 33.50
N GLY A 616 12.78 7.47 32.37
CA GLY A 616 11.74 7.04 31.44
C GLY A 616 12.19 7.23 30.00
N ILE A 617 11.50 6.57 29.08
CA ILE A 617 11.74 6.80 27.66
C ILE A 617 11.18 8.17 27.26
N THR A 618 11.92 8.85 26.40
CA THR A 618 11.51 10.10 25.76
C THR A 618 10.39 9.85 24.74
N PRO A 619 9.65 10.89 24.30
CA PRO A 619 8.71 10.76 23.21
C PRO A 619 9.32 10.19 21.92
N ALA A 620 10.57 10.55 21.60
CA ALA A 620 11.28 10.03 20.42
C ALA A 620 11.59 8.52 20.54
N GLU A 621 11.94 8.05 21.74
CA GLU A 621 12.15 6.63 21.99
C GLU A 621 10.83 5.85 22.02
N ALA A 622 9.72 6.46 22.44
CA ALA A 622 8.38 5.88 22.31
C ALA A 622 7.93 5.79 20.85
N GLU A 623 8.25 6.80 20.03
CA GLU A 623 8.09 6.74 18.56
C GLU A 623 8.90 5.57 17.98
N THR A 624 10.15 5.39 18.43
CA THR A 624 11.01 4.26 18.00
C THR A 624 10.42 2.91 18.41
N LEU A 625 9.95 2.77 19.65
CA LEU A 625 9.31 1.55 20.18
C LEU A 625 8.10 1.11 19.34
N THR A 626 7.31 2.09 18.90
CA THR A 626 6.03 1.85 18.23
C THR A 626 6.14 1.83 16.70
N ALA A 627 7.31 2.18 16.16
CA ALA A 627 7.58 2.13 14.73
C ALA A 627 7.66 0.68 14.22
N GLY A 628 7.11 0.43 13.02
CA GLY A 628 7.21 -0.88 12.35
C GLY A 628 6.37 -1.99 12.98
N TRP A 629 5.28 -1.66 13.67
CA TRP A 629 4.29 -2.60 14.19
C TRP A 629 2.91 -2.31 13.57
N SER A 630 2.19 -3.34 13.14
CA SER A 630 0.87 -3.20 12.51
C SER A 630 -0.20 -2.70 13.49
N VAL A 631 -0.16 -3.17 14.74
CA VAL A 631 -1.07 -2.73 15.81
C VAL A 631 -0.27 -2.30 17.03
N VAL A 632 -0.60 -1.13 17.56
CA VAL A 632 -0.01 -0.56 18.79
C VAL A 632 -1.12 -0.21 19.75
N ARG A 633 -1.28 -0.99 20.81
CA ARG A 633 -2.21 -0.68 21.91
C ARG A 633 -1.42 -0.19 23.10
N THR A 634 -1.91 0.86 23.75
CA THR A 634 -1.26 1.40 24.96
C THR A 634 -2.23 1.53 26.10
N ALA A 635 -1.74 1.28 27.31
CA ALA A 635 -2.49 1.45 28.55
C ALA A 635 -1.59 2.11 29.60
N ASP A 636 -2.11 3.11 30.29
CA ASP A 636 -1.36 3.80 31.34
C ASP A 636 -1.47 3.07 32.68
N LEU A 637 -0.32 2.86 33.32
CA LEU A 637 -0.18 2.18 34.61
C LEU A 637 0.68 3.07 35.52
N ASP A 638 0.05 4.11 36.09
CA ASP A 638 0.71 5.21 36.82
C ASP A 638 1.79 5.98 36.03
N VAL A 639 3.03 6.01 36.52
CA VAL A 639 4.19 6.58 35.83
C VAL A 639 4.64 5.68 34.67
N LEU A 640 4.16 4.43 34.61
CA LEU A 640 4.42 3.49 33.54
C LEU A 640 3.36 3.58 32.43
N ARG A 641 3.75 3.09 31.26
CA ARG A 641 2.87 2.79 30.14
C ARG A 641 3.18 1.38 29.63
N CYS A 642 2.11 0.64 29.39
CA CYS A 642 2.14 -0.65 28.72
C CYS A 642 1.94 -0.45 27.22
N TYR A 643 2.63 -1.24 26.41
CA TYR A 643 2.51 -1.31 24.96
C TYR A 643 2.28 -2.77 24.58
N ALA A 644 1.18 -3.06 23.90
CA ALA A 644 0.97 -4.31 23.18
C ALA A 644 1.20 -4.03 21.69
N LEU A 645 2.25 -4.63 21.15
CA LEU A 645 2.74 -4.42 19.79
C LEU A 645 2.56 -5.72 19.01
N HIS A 646 1.90 -5.65 17.86
CA HIS A 646 1.64 -6.81 17.01
C HIS A 646 2.28 -6.63 15.63
N PRO A 647 2.97 -7.65 15.09
CA PRO A 647 3.54 -7.64 13.73
C PRO A 647 2.53 -7.31 12.65
#